data_AF-A0A8C8SNX7-F1
#
_entry.id   AF-A0A8C8SNX7-F1
#
_cell.length_a   1.000
_cell.length_b   1.000
_cell.length_c   1.000
_cell.angle_alpha   90.00
_cell.angle_beta   90.00
_cell.angle_gamma   90.00
#
_symmetry.space_group_name_H-M   'P 1'
#
loop_
_entity.id
_entity.type
_entity.pdbx_description
1 polymer ?
#
loop_
_entity_poly.entity_id
_entity_poly.type
_entity_poly.pdbx_seq_one_letter_code
_entity_poly.pdbx_strand_id
1 'polypeptide(L)'
;IEGMQVNNSEKWNYRKHTKELPTDAFGDIQFENLGKRGKYIRLSCDTDSEMLYDLMTEHWHLKTPNLVISVTGGAKNFALKPRMRKIFSRLIYIAQSKGAWIFTGGTHYGLMKYIGEVVRDNTISRSSEENVVAIGIAAWGMISNRGSLIRSSDTEGYSSAHYIMDDIKRDPLYCLDNNHTHLLLVDDGTHGHPTVEAKLRTQLEKYISERVIPDSNYGGKIPIVCFTQGGGKETLKAINVAIKSKIPCIVVEGSGQIADVIASLVEAEGTLASSSVKERLLRYLPHTISRLTEEETESWIRWIKEILENPHLLTVIKIEEAGDEIVSNAISFALYKAFSTNEQDKDNWNGQLKLLLEWNQLDLASDEIFTNDRHWESADLQDVMFLALIKDRPKFVRLFLENGLNLRKFLSNEVLTELFANNFSSLVFKNLQIAKNSYNDAFLTFVWRMVEDFRRGIKKEDKNSKDDTEIRLLDESSITRHPLQALFIWSVLQNKKELSKVIWEQTRGCTLAALGASKLLKSLAKVKNDINAAGESEELANEYETRAVELFSDCYSSDEDLAEQLLTYSCEAWGGSNCLELAVEAKDQQFIAQPGVQNFLSKQWYGEISRDTKNWKILLCLFLFPLIGCGFISFRFITI
;
A
#
# COMPACT_ATOMS: atom_id res chain seq x y z
N ILE A 1 -51.04 10.12 -3.96
CA ILE A 1 -52.04 9.35 -4.72
C ILE A 1 -52.49 8.21 -3.83
N GLU A 2 -53.79 8.17 -3.53
CA GLU A 2 -54.45 7.17 -2.69
C GLU A 2 -54.36 5.78 -3.34
N GLY A 3 -53.79 4.81 -2.62
CA GLY A 3 -53.80 3.40 -3.00
C GLY A 3 -54.91 2.68 -2.26
N MET A 4 -55.98 2.32 -2.98
CA MET A 4 -57.04 1.44 -2.49
C MET A 4 -56.44 0.10 -2.03
N GLN A 5 -56.67 -0.28 -0.77
CA GLN A 5 -56.53 -1.65 -0.32
C GLN A 5 -57.61 -2.51 -1.01
N VAL A 6 -57.19 -3.31 -1.98
CA VAL A 6 -58.02 -4.37 -2.57
C VAL A 6 -57.68 -5.64 -1.80
N ASN A 7 -58.65 -6.16 -1.02
CA ASN A 7 -58.63 -7.35 -0.15
C ASN A 7 -58.04 -7.23 1.27
N ASN A 8 -58.92 -7.32 2.27
CA ASN A 8 -58.62 -7.32 3.71
C ASN A 8 -58.11 -8.66 4.28
N SER A 9 -57.84 -9.68 3.46
CA SER A 9 -57.44 -11.03 3.92
C SER A 9 -56.03 -11.48 3.50
N GLU A 10 -55.34 -10.76 2.62
CA GLU A 10 -53.96 -11.07 2.22
C GLU A 10 -52.95 -10.24 3.01
N LYS A 11 -51.88 -10.87 3.53
CA LYS A 11 -50.75 -10.15 4.11
C LYS A 11 -50.06 -9.33 3.02
N TRP A 12 -49.82 -8.06 3.31
CA TRP A 12 -49.10 -7.17 2.40
C TRP A 12 -47.73 -7.76 2.03
N ASN A 13 -47.40 -7.65 0.76
CA ASN A 13 -46.17 -8.15 0.15
C ASN A 13 -45.80 -7.24 -1.02
N TYR A 14 -44.61 -6.67 -0.97
CA TYR A 14 -44.15 -5.71 -1.97
C TYR A 14 -44.27 -6.26 -3.40
N ARG A 15 -43.98 -7.54 -3.64
CA ARG A 15 -44.06 -8.17 -4.97
C ARG A 15 -45.46 -8.22 -5.56
N LYS A 16 -46.48 -8.30 -4.72
CA LYS A 16 -47.89 -8.40 -5.15
C LYS A 16 -48.60 -7.07 -5.14
N HIS A 17 -48.21 -6.16 -4.24
CA HIS A 17 -48.97 -4.95 -3.91
C HIS A 17 -48.23 -3.66 -4.29
N THR A 18 -47.10 -3.75 -4.99
CA THR A 18 -46.39 -2.60 -5.56
C THR A 18 -46.25 -2.76 -7.07
N LYS A 19 -45.98 -1.66 -7.76
CA LYS A 19 -45.73 -1.62 -9.20
C LYS A 19 -44.42 -0.88 -9.45
N GLU A 20 -43.55 -1.47 -10.25
CA GLU A 20 -42.29 -0.83 -10.65
C GLU A 20 -42.55 0.28 -11.66
N LEU A 21 -41.89 1.41 -11.44
CA LEU A 21 -41.91 2.60 -12.29
C LEU A 21 -40.46 3.12 -12.43
N PRO A 22 -40.15 3.86 -13.51
CA PRO A 22 -38.86 4.54 -13.62
C PRO A 22 -38.63 5.46 -12.41
N THR A 23 -37.37 5.52 -11.93
CA THR A 23 -37.03 6.32 -10.76
C THR A 23 -37.17 7.82 -11.04
N ASP A 24 -37.82 8.52 -10.12
CA ASP A 24 -38.09 9.97 -10.14
C ASP A 24 -37.17 10.76 -9.20
N ALA A 25 -36.29 10.05 -8.46
CA ALA A 25 -35.44 10.63 -7.43
C ALA A 25 -33.98 10.20 -7.66
N PHE A 26 -33.24 11.01 -8.42
CA PHE A 26 -31.83 10.78 -8.72
C PHE A 26 -31.12 12.09 -9.11
N GLY A 27 -29.82 12.17 -8.87
CA GLY A 27 -28.97 13.29 -9.28
C GLY A 27 -28.00 13.71 -8.19
N ASP A 28 -27.67 15.00 -8.17
CA ASP A 28 -26.85 15.57 -7.11
C ASP A 28 -27.75 16.09 -5.97
N ILE A 29 -27.36 15.85 -4.72
CA ILE A 29 -28.02 16.36 -3.51
C ILE A 29 -27.18 17.50 -2.92
N GLN A 30 -27.81 18.63 -2.63
CA GLN A 30 -27.19 19.78 -1.97
C GLN A 30 -27.84 20.00 -0.60
N PHE A 31 -27.02 19.98 0.44
CA PHE A 31 -27.44 20.24 1.81
C PHE A 31 -27.31 21.75 2.11
N GLU A 32 -28.41 22.40 2.52
CA GLU A 32 -28.49 23.87 2.64
C GLU A 32 -27.42 24.51 3.53
N ASN A 33 -26.97 23.80 4.58
CA ASN A 33 -26.13 24.41 5.62
C ASN A 33 -24.61 24.38 5.32
N LEU A 34 -24.15 23.67 4.27
CA LEU A 34 -22.71 23.37 4.11
C LEU A 34 -22.17 23.44 2.67
N GLY A 35 -23.01 23.70 1.66
CA GLY A 35 -22.56 23.84 0.26
C GLY A 35 -21.95 22.58 -0.37
N LYS A 36 -21.93 21.45 0.35
CA LYS A 36 -21.43 20.16 -0.15
C LYS A 36 -22.45 19.51 -1.07
N ARG A 37 -21.95 18.94 -2.16
CA ARG A 37 -22.72 18.15 -3.12
C ARG A 37 -22.39 16.68 -2.95
N GLY A 38 -23.41 15.84 -2.83
CA GLY A 38 -23.29 14.39 -2.93
C GLY A 38 -24.07 13.89 -4.15
N LYS A 39 -23.92 12.61 -4.50
CA LYS A 39 -24.78 11.95 -5.50
C LYS A 39 -25.78 11.05 -4.80
N TYR A 40 -27.01 10.98 -5.30
CA TYR A 40 -28.03 10.09 -4.76
C TYR A 40 -28.88 9.45 -5.86
N ILE A 41 -29.42 8.28 -5.54
CA ILE A 41 -30.39 7.59 -6.40
C ILE A 41 -31.36 6.77 -5.54
N ARG A 42 -32.64 6.81 -5.90
CA ARG A 42 -33.68 5.92 -5.39
C ARG A 42 -33.76 4.66 -6.25
N LEU A 43 -33.73 3.51 -5.59
CA LEU A 43 -33.60 2.19 -6.18
C LEU A 43 -34.69 1.25 -5.66
N SER A 44 -35.06 0.26 -6.47
CA SER A 44 -35.90 -0.84 -6.00
C SER A 44 -35.09 -1.76 -5.10
N CYS A 45 -35.73 -2.36 -4.10
CA CYS A 45 -35.11 -3.37 -3.23
C CYS A 45 -34.63 -4.64 -3.96
N ASP A 46 -35.09 -4.86 -5.19
CA ASP A 46 -34.71 -5.99 -6.06
C ASP A 46 -33.82 -5.57 -7.25
N THR A 47 -33.28 -4.34 -7.27
CA THR A 47 -32.31 -3.90 -8.29
C THR A 47 -31.07 -4.81 -8.31
N ASP A 48 -30.62 -5.17 -9.51
CA ASP A 48 -29.49 -6.07 -9.69
C ASP A 48 -28.14 -5.44 -9.30
N SER A 49 -27.25 -6.25 -8.73
CA SER A 49 -25.96 -5.77 -8.18
C SER A 49 -24.95 -5.41 -9.27
N GLU A 50 -25.04 -6.00 -10.46
CA GLU A 50 -24.23 -5.63 -11.62
C GLU A 50 -24.52 -4.20 -12.07
N MET A 51 -25.81 -3.90 -12.28
CA MET A 51 -26.25 -2.57 -12.67
C MET A 51 -25.85 -1.50 -11.64
N LEU A 52 -25.89 -1.82 -10.34
CA LEU A 52 -25.43 -0.88 -9.30
C LEU A 52 -23.93 -0.67 -9.33
N TYR A 53 -23.15 -1.72 -9.59
CA TYR A 53 -21.71 -1.62 -9.72
C TYR A 53 -21.33 -0.74 -10.92
N ASP A 54 -21.95 -0.99 -12.09
CA ASP A 54 -21.73 -0.22 -13.31
C ASP A 54 -22.16 1.24 -13.14
N LEU A 55 -23.26 1.50 -12.42
CA LEU A 55 -23.65 2.86 -12.04
C LEU A 55 -22.53 3.57 -11.26
N MET A 56 -21.94 2.90 -10.28
CA MET A 56 -20.89 3.45 -9.45
C MET A 56 -19.59 3.69 -10.26
N THR A 57 -19.18 2.76 -11.11
CA THR A 57 -17.91 2.84 -11.83
C THR A 57 -17.99 3.63 -13.13
N GLU A 58 -19.05 3.44 -13.93
CA GLU A 58 -19.18 4.07 -15.25
C GLU A 58 -19.86 5.43 -15.19
N HIS A 59 -20.95 5.57 -14.42
CA HIS A 59 -21.73 6.82 -14.38
C HIS A 59 -21.28 7.79 -13.28
N TRP A 60 -20.87 7.27 -12.12
CA TRP A 60 -20.30 8.10 -11.04
C TRP A 60 -18.79 8.22 -11.11
N HIS A 61 -18.14 7.51 -12.05
CA HIS A 61 -16.69 7.53 -12.26
C HIS A 61 -15.89 7.17 -11.00
N LEU A 62 -16.43 6.29 -10.15
CA LEU A 62 -15.69 5.78 -9.00
C LEU A 62 -14.65 4.78 -9.46
N LYS A 63 -13.38 4.99 -9.07
CA LYS A 63 -12.33 3.98 -9.24
C LYS A 63 -12.72 2.70 -8.51
N THR A 64 -12.45 1.55 -9.12
CA THR A 64 -12.61 0.22 -8.51
C THR A 64 -11.87 0.19 -7.16
N PRO A 65 -12.51 -0.25 -6.07
CA PRO A 65 -11.89 -0.23 -4.75
C PRO A 65 -10.88 -1.37 -4.60
N ASN A 66 -9.78 -1.10 -3.90
CA ASN A 66 -8.84 -2.16 -3.50
C ASN A 66 -9.28 -2.91 -2.22
N LEU A 67 -10.28 -2.38 -1.52
CA LEU A 67 -10.85 -2.90 -0.28
C LEU A 67 -12.25 -2.30 -0.09
N VAL A 68 -13.20 -3.06 0.44
CA VAL A 68 -14.47 -2.52 0.95
C VAL A 68 -14.55 -2.70 2.45
N ILE A 69 -14.85 -1.61 3.15
CA ILE A 69 -15.07 -1.60 4.60
C ILE A 69 -16.56 -1.39 4.85
N SER A 70 -17.26 -2.47 5.19
CA SER A 70 -18.68 -2.45 5.51
C SER A 70 -18.88 -2.19 7.00
N VAL A 71 -19.28 -0.97 7.36
CA VAL A 71 -19.49 -0.57 8.74
C VAL A 71 -20.94 -0.81 9.15
N THR A 72 -21.14 -1.59 10.22
CA THR A 72 -22.45 -1.86 10.80
C THR A 72 -22.42 -1.61 12.31
N GLY A 73 -23.52 -1.10 12.87
CA GLY A 73 -23.56 -0.77 14.28
C GLY A 73 -24.89 -0.21 14.74
N GLY A 74 -24.89 0.34 15.95
CA GLY A 74 -26.09 0.90 16.58
C GLY A 74 -26.58 2.18 15.89
N ALA A 75 -27.85 2.17 15.46
CA ALA A 75 -28.54 3.34 14.91
C ALA A 75 -29.05 4.34 15.99
N LYS A 76 -28.92 3.99 17.27
CA LYS A 76 -29.30 4.90 18.38
C LYS A 76 -28.16 5.86 18.67
N ASN A 77 -28.48 7.13 18.91
CA ASN A 77 -27.50 8.13 19.33
C ASN A 77 -26.89 7.76 20.68
N PHE A 78 -25.56 7.81 20.77
CA PHE A 78 -24.78 7.59 21.98
C PHE A 78 -23.65 8.61 22.02
N ALA A 79 -23.13 8.96 23.20
CA ALA A 79 -21.98 9.84 23.29
C ALA A 79 -20.70 9.10 22.85
N LEU A 80 -20.07 9.56 21.77
CA LEU A 80 -18.82 8.98 21.26
C LEU A 80 -17.67 9.23 22.25
N LYS A 81 -17.12 8.15 22.84
CA LYS A 81 -15.90 8.23 23.65
C LYS A 81 -14.72 8.70 22.76
N PRO A 82 -13.80 9.57 23.24
CA PRO A 82 -12.67 10.07 22.44
C PRO A 82 -11.81 8.96 21.80
N ARG A 83 -11.60 7.85 22.50
CA ARG A 83 -10.86 6.69 21.97
C ARG A 83 -11.56 6.02 20.78
N MET A 84 -12.90 5.98 20.75
CA MET A 84 -13.64 5.46 19.59
C MET A 84 -13.53 6.39 18.38
N ARG A 85 -13.53 7.71 18.61
CA ARG A 85 -13.28 8.66 17.53
C ARG A 85 -11.93 8.41 16.87
N LYS A 86 -10.90 8.11 17.66
CA LYS A 86 -9.56 7.77 17.14
C LYS A 86 -9.60 6.53 16.24
N ILE A 87 -10.34 5.48 16.62
CA ILE A 87 -10.54 4.28 15.79
C ILE A 87 -11.17 4.65 14.44
N PHE A 88 -12.25 5.45 14.44
CA PHE A 88 -12.90 5.87 13.18
C PHE A 88 -12.00 6.78 12.34
N SER A 89 -11.30 7.73 12.95
CA SER A 89 -10.29 8.56 12.26
C SER A 89 -9.26 7.70 11.56
N ARG A 90 -8.81 6.61 12.20
CA ARG A 90 -7.87 5.67 11.61
C ARG A 90 -8.50 4.82 10.51
N LEU A 91 -9.75 4.38 10.68
CA LEU A 91 -10.50 3.65 9.65
C LEU A 91 -10.63 4.46 8.36
N ILE A 92 -11.01 5.74 8.48
CA ILE A 92 -11.11 6.66 7.33
C ILE A 92 -9.73 6.91 6.71
N TYR A 93 -8.68 7.06 7.53
CA TYR A 93 -7.30 7.17 7.02
C TYR A 93 -6.89 5.94 6.20
N ILE A 94 -7.17 4.73 6.70
CA ILE A 94 -6.87 3.47 6.00
C ILE A 94 -7.63 3.44 4.67
N ALA A 95 -8.93 3.78 4.70
CA ALA A 95 -9.73 3.80 3.49
C ALA A 95 -9.18 4.78 2.44
N GLN A 96 -8.75 5.97 2.85
CA GLN A 96 -8.11 6.92 1.96
C GLN A 96 -6.81 6.36 1.38
N SER A 97 -5.91 5.86 2.24
CA SER A 97 -4.58 5.40 1.85
C SER A 97 -4.59 4.17 0.93
N LYS A 98 -5.59 3.30 1.07
CA LYS A 98 -5.71 2.06 0.30
C LYS A 98 -6.65 2.20 -0.91
N GLY A 99 -7.33 3.33 -1.09
CA GLY A 99 -8.38 3.47 -2.11
C GLY A 99 -9.58 2.55 -1.83
N ALA A 100 -10.03 2.50 -0.57
CA ALA A 100 -11.14 1.66 -0.14
C ALA A 100 -12.48 2.39 -0.21
N TRP A 101 -13.56 1.65 -0.47
CA TRP A 101 -14.93 2.15 -0.29
C TRP A 101 -15.42 1.87 1.12
N ILE A 102 -16.18 2.81 1.69
CA ILE A 102 -16.81 2.65 3.00
C ILE A 102 -18.32 2.52 2.79
N PHE A 103 -18.88 1.38 3.18
CA PHE A 103 -20.32 1.15 3.20
C PHE A 103 -20.88 1.39 4.60
N THR A 104 -21.97 2.13 4.69
CA THR A 104 -22.57 2.56 5.96
C THR A 104 -24.05 2.84 5.75
N GLY A 105 -24.81 3.09 6.83
CA GLY A 105 -26.27 3.29 6.76
C GLY A 105 -26.73 4.64 6.20
N GLY A 106 -25.83 5.59 5.94
CA GLY A 106 -26.15 6.86 5.25
C GLY A 106 -27.05 7.84 6.01
N THR A 107 -27.45 7.55 7.25
CA THR A 107 -28.31 8.40 8.07
C THR A 107 -27.52 9.19 9.11
N HIS A 108 -28.02 10.36 9.50
CA HIS A 108 -27.39 11.24 10.50
C HIS A 108 -27.64 10.79 11.95
N TYR A 109 -27.58 9.48 12.20
CA TYR A 109 -27.91 8.86 13.49
C TYR A 109 -26.88 7.81 13.90
N GLY A 110 -26.62 7.74 15.21
CA GLY A 110 -25.73 6.75 15.82
C GLY A 110 -24.33 6.74 15.23
N LEU A 111 -23.84 5.56 14.89
CA LEU A 111 -22.52 5.35 14.30
C LEU A 111 -22.33 6.07 12.95
N MET A 112 -23.36 6.09 12.12
CA MET A 112 -23.29 6.62 10.75
C MET A 112 -22.99 8.13 10.74
N LYS A 113 -23.56 8.88 11.70
CA LYS A 113 -23.22 10.29 11.94
C LYS A 113 -21.74 10.50 12.22
N TYR A 114 -21.16 9.69 13.12
CA TYR A 114 -19.76 9.84 13.52
C TYR A 114 -18.78 9.50 12.39
N ILE A 115 -19.10 8.49 11.58
CA ILE A 115 -18.34 8.19 10.36
C ILE A 115 -18.36 9.41 9.44
N GLY A 116 -19.55 9.99 9.21
CA GLY A 116 -19.70 11.21 8.42
C GLY A 116 -18.86 12.38 8.95
N GLU A 117 -18.94 12.67 10.24
CA GLU A 117 -18.14 13.74 10.87
C GLU A 117 -16.64 13.55 10.67
N VAL A 118 -16.14 12.31 10.83
CA VAL A 118 -14.72 11.99 10.65
C VAL A 118 -14.31 12.08 9.17
N VAL A 119 -15.15 11.64 8.23
CA VAL A 119 -14.91 11.83 6.79
C VAL A 119 -14.75 13.31 6.47
N ARG A 120 -15.65 14.15 6.98
CA ARG A 120 -15.58 15.61 6.80
C ARG A 120 -14.30 16.21 7.39
N ASP A 121 -13.95 15.84 8.62
CA ASP A 121 -12.77 16.40 9.28
C ASP A 121 -11.49 16.04 8.51
N ASN A 122 -11.41 14.84 7.92
CA ASN A 122 -10.34 14.43 7.03
C ASN A 122 -10.31 15.21 5.70
N THR A 123 -11.46 15.43 5.06
CA THR A 123 -11.54 16.25 3.83
C THR A 123 -11.12 17.70 4.07
N ILE A 124 -11.46 18.28 5.22
CA ILE A 124 -11.10 19.67 5.55
C ILE A 124 -9.60 19.79 5.86
N SER A 125 -9.04 18.77 6.52
CA SER A 125 -7.68 18.81 7.04
C SER A 125 -6.62 18.45 5.99
N ARG A 126 -7.00 17.86 4.85
CA ARG A 126 -6.07 17.35 3.85
C ARG A 126 -6.48 17.77 2.44
N SER A 127 -5.66 18.62 1.83
CA SER A 127 -5.73 19.06 0.43
C SER A 127 -5.23 17.99 -0.56
N SER A 128 -5.51 16.72 -0.28
CA SER A 128 -5.12 15.60 -1.15
C SER A 128 -6.15 15.41 -2.26
N GLU A 129 -5.70 15.09 -3.47
CA GLU A 129 -6.55 14.85 -4.65
C GLU A 129 -7.49 13.64 -4.52
N GLU A 130 -7.19 12.69 -3.62
CA GLU A 130 -8.03 11.50 -3.41
C GLU A 130 -8.97 11.65 -2.21
N ASN A 131 -10.23 11.98 -2.52
CA ASN A 131 -11.33 12.03 -1.57
C ASN A 131 -11.78 10.61 -1.15
N VAL A 132 -12.13 10.46 0.13
CA VAL A 132 -12.69 9.20 0.63
C VAL A 132 -14.05 8.94 0.02
N VAL A 133 -14.26 7.72 -0.48
CA VAL A 133 -15.56 7.28 -1.02
C VAL A 133 -16.39 6.66 0.12
N ALA A 134 -17.34 7.43 0.65
CA ALA A 134 -18.29 6.99 1.67
C ALA A 134 -19.68 6.84 1.06
N ILE A 135 -20.16 5.60 0.92
CA ILE A 135 -21.44 5.24 0.31
C ILE A 135 -22.43 4.87 1.42
N GLY A 136 -23.48 5.68 1.54
CA GLY A 136 -24.58 5.43 2.48
C GLY A 136 -25.71 4.65 1.81
N ILE A 137 -26.11 3.52 2.39
CA ILE A 137 -27.23 2.70 1.92
C ILE A 137 -28.36 2.81 2.96
N ALA A 138 -29.46 3.46 2.59
CA ALA A 138 -30.55 3.79 3.50
C ALA A 138 -31.92 3.38 2.93
N ALA A 139 -32.86 3.00 3.80
CA ALA A 139 -34.24 2.73 3.38
C ALA A 139 -35.00 4.04 3.07
N TRP A 140 -35.51 4.18 1.84
CA TRP A 140 -36.33 5.31 1.39
C TRP A 140 -37.59 5.50 2.25
N GLY A 141 -38.16 4.39 2.72
CA GLY A 141 -39.29 4.35 3.67
C GLY A 141 -39.06 5.12 4.97
N MET A 142 -37.79 5.25 5.38
CA MET A 142 -37.36 5.80 6.67
C MET A 142 -36.80 7.22 6.58
N ILE A 143 -36.70 7.82 5.40
CA ILE A 143 -36.05 9.13 5.22
C ILE A 143 -37.04 10.27 5.46
N SER A 144 -36.69 11.18 6.37
CA SER A 144 -37.44 12.42 6.61
C SER A 144 -37.23 13.41 5.46
N ASN A 145 -38.22 14.25 5.17
CA ASN A 145 -38.19 15.24 4.08
C ASN A 145 -37.89 14.67 2.68
N ARG A 146 -38.09 13.36 2.45
CA ARG A 146 -37.84 12.69 1.16
C ARG A 146 -38.59 13.30 -0.03
N GLY A 147 -39.67 14.03 0.20
CA GLY A 147 -40.41 14.74 -0.85
C GLY A 147 -39.57 15.79 -1.59
N SER A 148 -38.53 16.35 -0.96
CA SER A 148 -37.62 17.31 -1.62
C SER A 148 -36.61 16.64 -2.57
N LEU A 149 -36.49 15.31 -2.51
CA LEU A 149 -35.63 14.51 -3.37
C LEU A 149 -36.37 13.99 -4.61
N ILE A 150 -37.71 14.11 -4.64
CA ILE A 150 -38.50 13.71 -5.80
C ILE A 150 -38.45 14.84 -6.82
N ARG A 151 -38.09 14.53 -8.06
CA ARG A 151 -38.04 15.52 -9.14
C ARG A 151 -39.42 15.67 -9.77
N SER A 152 -39.85 16.92 -9.96
CA SER A 152 -40.99 17.23 -10.82
C SER A 152 -40.54 17.23 -12.29
N SER A 153 -41.38 16.65 -13.15
CA SER A 153 -41.15 16.50 -14.60
C SER A 153 -40.93 17.82 -15.36
N ASP A 154 -41.21 18.97 -14.74
CA ASP A 154 -41.12 20.29 -15.37
C ASP A 154 -39.72 20.95 -15.25
N THR A 155 -38.74 20.25 -14.65
CA THR A 155 -37.36 20.76 -14.53
C THR A 155 -36.43 20.08 -15.52
N GLU A 156 -36.41 20.57 -16.77
CA GLU A 156 -35.54 20.12 -17.88
C GLU A 156 -34.03 20.36 -17.66
N GLY A 157 -33.59 20.64 -16.43
CA GLY A 157 -32.19 20.88 -16.07
C GLY A 157 -31.60 19.77 -15.19
N TYR A 158 -30.28 19.63 -15.22
CA TYR A 158 -29.46 18.87 -14.26
C TYR A 158 -29.52 19.55 -12.87
N SER A 159 -30.71 19.67 -12.29
CA SER A 159 -30.94 20.46 -11.08
C SER A 159 -30.65 19.65 -9.83
N SER A 160 -29.74 20.13 -8.98
CA SER A 160 -29.43 19.54 -7.68
C SER A 160 -30.66 19.58 -6.77
N ALA A 161 -31.01 18.45 -6.16
CA ALA A 161 -32.09 18.39 -5.17
C ALA A 161 -31.64 19.07 -3.88
N HIS A 162 -32.46 19.96 -3.34
CA HIS A 162 -32.18 20.67 -2.10
C HIS A 162 -32.79 19.89 -0.94
N TYR A 163 -31.95 19.48 0.01
CA TYR A 163 -32.37 18.69 1.16
C TYR A 163 -32.11 19.45 2.46
N ILE A 164 -33.16 19.56 3.27
CA ILE A 164 -33.14 20.21 4.57
C ILE A 164 -33.14 19.14 5.64
N MET A 165 -32.06 19.13 6.45
CA MET A 165 -31.98 18.29 7.63
C MET A 165 -32.87 18.88 8.72
N ASP A 166 -33.92 18.15 9.10
CA ASP A 166 -34.85 18.55 10.15
C ASP A 166 -34.60 17.72 11.41
N ASP A 167 -33.49 18.00 12.10
CA ASP A 167 -33.11 17.34 13.36
C ASP A 167 -34.04 17.72 14.54
N ILE A 168 -34.99 18.63 14.34
CA ILE A 168 -35.83 19.22 15.38
C ILE A 168 -37.12 18.41 15.57
N LYS A 169 -37.64 17.77 14.51
CA LYS A 169 -38.81 16.89 14.62
C LYS A 169 -38.42 15.56 15.26
N ARG A 170 -39.06 15.23 16.40
CA ARG A 170 -39.05 13.88 16.99
C ARG A 170 -39.94 12.94 16.16
N ASP A 171 -39.61 12.76 14.89
CA ASP A 171 -40.26 11.81 13.98
C ASP A 171 -39.58 10.43 14.15
N PRO A 172 -40.27 9.28 14.04
CA PRO A 172 -39.64 7.96 13.87
C PRO A 172 -38.71 7.85 12.65
N LEU A 173 -38.70 8.82 11.74
CA LEU A 173 -37.89 8.86 10.53
C LEU A 173 -36.48 9.42 10.78
N TYR A 174 -35.54 9.04 9.91
CA TYR A 174 -34.14 9.45 9.95
C TYR A 174 -33.82 10.54 8.92
N CYS A 175 -32.96 11.47 9.30
CA CYS A 175 -32.33 12.42 8.37
C CYS A 175 -31.17 11.76 7.64
N LEU A 176 -30.94 12.15 6.39
CA LEU A 176 -29.75 11.76 5.64
C LEU A 176 -28.51 12.47 6.19
N ASP A 177 -27.38 11.76 6.21
CA ASP A 177 -26.10 12.36 6.60
C ASP A 177 -25.47 13.13 5.45
N ASN A 178 -25.00 14.34 5.74
CA ASN A 178 -24.48 15.29 4.77
C ASN A 178 -22.99 15.13 4.45
N ASN A 179 -22.30 14.19 5.09
CA ASN A 179 -20.87 13.98 4.90
C ASN A 179 -20.55 12.73 4.07
N HIS A 180 -21.57 11.99 3.64
CA HIS A 180 -21.41 10.89 2.69
C HIS A 180 -21.28 11.45 1.27
N THR A 181 -20.47 10.79 0.44
CA THR A 181 -20.25 11.24 -0.95
C THR A 181 -21.35 10.72 -1.87
N HIS A 182 -21.84 9.51 -1.62
CA HIS A 182 -22.87 8.85 -2.42
C HIS A 182 -23.95 8.24 -1.51
N LEU A 183 -25.21 8.28 -1.96
CA LEU A 183 -26.36 7.76 -1.23
C LEU A 183 -27.21 6.85 -2.12
N LEU A 184 -27.35 5.58 -1.72
CA LEU A 184 -28.22 4.59 -2.32
C LEU A 184 -29.49 4.48 -1.46
N LEU A 185 -30.62 4.90 -1.99
CA LEU A 185 -31.89 4.94 -1.26
C LEU A 185 -32.79 3.79 -1.71
N VAL A 186 -32.92 2.76 -0.88
CA VAL A 186 -33.59 1.51 -1.23
C VAL A 186 -35.08 1.56 -0.88
N ASP A 187 -35.94 1.21 -1.83
CA ASP A 187 -37.38 1.31 -1.70
C ASP A 187 -38.09 -0.02 -2.01
N ASP A 188 -38.98 -0.43 -1.12
CA ASP A 188 -39.92 -1.56 -1.29
C ASP A 188 -41.38 -1.10 -1.27
N GLY A 189 -41.63 0.22 -1.30
CA GLY A 189 -42.95 0.83 -1.22
C GLY A 189 -43.51 0.96 0.18
N THR A 190 -42.80 0.53 1.22
CA THR A 190 -43.23 0.71 2.61
C THR A 190 -42.86 2.08 3.18
N HIS A 191 -43.52 2.46 4.28
CA HIS A 191 -43.18 3.64 5.05
C HIS A 191 -42.99 3.27 6.52
N GLY A 192 -41.91 3.75 7.15
CA GLY A 192 -41.64 3.48 8.56
C GLY A 192 -41.09 2.07 8.86
N HIS A 193 -40.75 1.27 7.85
CA HIS A 193 -40.10 -0.03 8.04
C HIS A 193 -38.57 0.09 7.91
N PRO A 194 -37.82 -0.10 9.02
CA PRO A 194 -36.36 -0.23 8.94
C PRO A 194 -36.02 -1.60 8.34
N THR A 195 -34.84 -1.76 7.72
CA THR A 195 -34.21 -3.01 7.22
C THR A 195 -34.41 -3.39 5.75
N VAL A 196 -35.16 -2.62 4.98
CA VAL A 196 -35.37 -2.88 3.54
C VAL A 196 -34.03 -2.94 2.78
N GLU A 197 -33.06 -2.12 3.19
CA GLU A 197 -31.74 -1.99 2.59
C GLU A 197 -30.82 -3.20 2.83
N ALA A 198 -31.07 -4.02 3.85
CA ALA A 198 -30.13 -5.04 4.30
C ALA A 198 -29.88 -6.14 3.25
N LYS A 199 -30.93 -6.53 2.52
CA LYS A 199 -30.85 -7.54 1.46
C LYS A 199 -29.99 -7.05 0.29
N LEU A 200 -30.30 -5.85 -0.22
CA LEU A 200 -29.58 -5.24 -1.34
C LEU A 200 -28.12 -5.00 -0.97
N ARG A 201 -27.84 -4.50 0.25
CA ARG A 201 -26.47 -4.32 0.76
C ARG A 201 -25.68 -5.63 0.74
N THR A 202 -26.26 -6.72 1.25
CA THR A 202 -25.61 -8.04 1.28
C THR A 202 -25.30 -8.55 -0.13
N GLN A 203 -26.25 -8.42 -1.06
CA GLN A 203 -26.09 -8.84 -2.45
C GLN A 203 -25.00 -8.03 -3.15
N LEU A 204 -24.98 -6.71 -2.94
CA LEU A 204 -23.98 -5.82 -3.50
C LEU A 204 -22.58 -6.10 -2.94
N GLU A 205 -22.45 -6.30 -1.62
CA GLU A 205 -21.19 -6.68 -0.98
C GLU A 205 -20.68 -8.01 -1.56
N LYS A 206 -21.53 -9.03 -1.64
CA LYS A 206 -21.16 -10.32 -2.23
C LYS A 206 -20.70 -10.16 -3.69
N TYR A 207 -21.45 -9.41 -4.49
CA TYR A 207 -21.12 -9.17 -5.89
C TYR A 207 -19.76 -8.50 -6.06
N ILE A 208 -19.48 -7.44 -5.28
CA ILE A 208 -18.20 -6.74 -5.31
C ILE A 208 -17.07 -7.68 -4.87
N SER A 209 -17.31 -8.53 -3.85
CA SER A 209 -16.31 -9.49 -3.36
C SER A 209 -15.93 -10.57 -4.38
N GLU A 210 -16.71 -10.76 -5.44
CA GLU A 210 -16.44 -11.74 -6.50
C GLU A 210 -15.71 -11.11 -7.70
N ARG A 211 -15.62 -9.78 -7.78
CA ARG A 211 -14.91 -9.06 -8.84
C ARG A 211 -13.40 -9.10 -8.64
N VAL A 212 -12.67 -9.23 -9.74
CA VAL A 212 -11.20 -9.18 -9.79
C VAL A 212 -10.76 -7.74 -10.04
N ILE A 213 -9.73 -7.29 -9.35
CA ILE A 213 -9.17 -5.95 -9.55
C ILE A 213 -8.35 -5.95 -10.85
N PRO A 214 -8.73 -5.18 -11.89
CA PRO A 214 -8.13 -5.24 -13.23
C PRO A 214 -6.62 -4.99 -13.27
N ASP A 215 -6.13 -4.09 -12.41
CA ASP A 215 -4.71 -3.66 -12.34
C ASP A 215 -3.98 -4.24 -11.11
N SER A 216 -4.53 -5.24 -10.43
CA SER A 216 -3.88 -5.77 -9.23
C SER A 216 -2.77 -6.75 -9.55
N ASN A 217 -1.58 -6.48 -8.99
CA ASN A 217 -0.43 -7.38 -9.08
C ASN A 217 -0.64 -8.72 -8.32
N TYR A 218 -1.71 -8.85 -7.53
CA TYR A 218 -2.07 -10.09 -6.84
C TYR A 218 -3.16 -10.89 -7.56
N GLY A 219 -3.80 -10.35 -8.60
CA GLY A 219 -4.79 -11.04 -9.44
C GLY A 219 -6.03 -11.52 -8.67
N GLY A 220 -6.24 -11.03 -7.46
CA GLY A 220 -7.27 -11.55 -6.56
C GLY A 220 -8.54 -10.70 -6.54
N LYS A 221 -9.52 -11.26 -5.84
CA LYS A 221 -10.84 -10.67 -5.64
C LYS A 221 -10.78 -9.48 -4.69
N ILE A 222 -11.68 -8.51 -4.86
CA ILE A 222 -11.79 -7.35 -3.97
C ILE A 222 -12.08 -7.83 -2.53
N PRO A 223 -11.17 -7.61 -1.56
CA PRO A 223 -11.41 -7.99 -0.19
C PRO A 223 -12.49 -7.11 0.44
N ILE A 224 -13.34 -7.72 1.26
CA ILE A 224 -14.36 -7.01 2.05
C ILE A 224 -14.16 -7.36 3.51
N VAL A 225 -14.28 -6.36 4.38
CA VAL A 225 -14.27 -6.55 5.83
C VAL A 225 -15.48 -5.87 6.45
N CYS A 226 -16.14 -6.56 7.37
CA CYS A 226 -17.26 -6.03 8.14
C CYS A 226 -16.74 -5.46 9.46
N PHE A 227 -16.87 -4.15 9.68
CA PHE A 227 -16.48 -3.49 10.92
C PHE A 227 -17.69 -3.25 11.80
N THR A 228 -17.69 -3.81 13.00
CA THR A 228 -18.88 -3.88 13.86
C THR A 228 -18.67 -3.16 15.19
N GLN A 229 -19.63 -2.30 15.54
CA GLN A 229 -19.56 -1.50 16.77
C GLN A 229 -20.94 -1.39 17.44
N GLY A 230 -21.00 -1.73 18.74
CA GLY A 230 -22.25 -1.75 19.49
C GLY A 230 -23.31 -2.63 18.83
N GLY A 231 -24.57 -2.17 18.88
CA GLY A 231 -25.64 -2.70 18.03
C GLY A 231 -26.62 -3.64 18.72
N GLY A 232 -27.70 -3.92 18.00
CA GLY A 232 -28.81 -4.77 18.48
C GLY A 232 -29.12 -5.91 17.52
N LYS A 233 -30.40 -6.27 17.41
CA LYS A 233 -30.90 -7.37 16.56
C LYS A 233 -30.38 -7.31 15.13
N GLU A 234 -30.45 -6.14 14.50
CA GLU A 234 -30.09 -5.98 13.09
C GLU A 234 -28.58 -6.04 12.87
N THR A 235 -27.78 -5.54 13.82
CA THR A 235 -26.32 -5.68 13.79
C THR A 235 -25.92 -7.15 13.93
N LEU A 236 -26.56 -7.91 14.84
CA LEU A 236 -26.30 -9.34 15.01
C LEU A 236 -26.64 -10.14 13.74
N LYS A 237 -27.77 -9.84 13.10
CA LYS A 237 -28.13 -10.46 11.82
C LYS A 237 -27.12 -10.11 10.73
N ALA A 238 -26.69 -8.85 10.64
CA ALA A 238 -25.69 -8.42 9.66
C ALA A 238 -24.37 -9.18 9.83
N ILE A 239 -23.90 -9.34 11.08
CA ILE A 239 -22.70 -10.14 11.37
C ILE A 239 -22.88 -11.60 10.93
N ASN A 240 -24.02 -12.23 11.28
CA ASN A 240 -24.29 -13.61 10.89
C ASN A 240 -24.32 -13.79 9.37
N VAL A 241 -24.93 -12.84 8.66
CA VAL A 241 -24.99 -12.86 7.18
C VAL A 241 -23.61 -12.65 6.54
N ALA A 242 -22.80 -11.75 7.10
CA ALA A 242 -21.43 -11.51 6.64
C ALA A 242 -20.57 -12.77 6.79
N ILE A 243 -20.60 -13.42 7.96
CA ILE A 243 -19.86 -14.66 8.22
C ILE A 243 -20.31 -15.80 7.32
N LYS A 244 -21.62 -15.97 7.10
CA LYS A 244 -22.14 -16.96 6.13
C LYS A 244 -21.69 -16.69 4.70
N SER A 245 -21.42 -15.42 4.36
CA SER A 245 -20.88 -15.00 3.07
C SER A 245 -19.35 -15.06 3.02
N LYS A 246 -18.69 -15.63 4.03
CA LYS A 246 -17.22 -15.70 4.18
C LYS A 246 -16.54 -14.33 4.27
N ILE A 247 -17.25 -13.30 4.74
CA ILE A 247 -16.69 -11.97 4.95
C ILE A 247 -16.18 -11.89 6.40
N PRO A 248 -14.89 -11.55 6.63
CA PRO A 248 -14.37 -11.39 7.98
C PRO A 248 -15.03 -10.21 8.71
N CYS A 249 -15.34 -10.43 9.99
CA CYS A 249 -15.96 -9.48 10.90
C CYS A 249 -14.99 -9.05 11.99
N ILE A 250 -14.80 -7.74 12.12
CA ILE A 250 -14.04 -7.09 13.18
C ILE A 250 -15.01 -6.57 14.22
N VAL A 251 -14.83 -6.98 15.47
CA VAL A 251 -15.68 -6.61 16.61
C VAL A 251 -14.89 -5.71 17.56
N VAL A 252 -15.43 -4.53 17.87
CA VAL A 252 -14.79 -3.60 18.82
C VAL A 252 -15.30 -3.86 20.24
N GLU A 253 -14.46 -4.42 21.08
CA GLU A 253 -14.72 -4.64 22.51
C GLU A 253 -14.64 -3.33 23.30
N GLY A 254 -15.56 -3.17 24.25
CA GLY A 254 -15.74 -1.96 25.07
C GLY A 254 -16.64 -0.92 24.39
N SER A 255 -17.24 -1.29 23.25
CA SER A 255 -18.21 -0.47 22.53
C SER A 255 -19.66 -0.70 22.99
N GLY A 256 -19.92 -1.77 23.76
CA GLY A 256 -21.21 -2.09 24.37
C GLY A 256 -22.08 -3.06 23.57
N GLN A 257 -23.19 -3.47 24.17
CA GLN A 257 -24.29 -4.23 23.51
C GLN A 257 -23.81 -5.56 22.88
N ILE A 258 -24.22 -5.87 21.64
CA ILE A 258 -23.88 -7.14 20.95
C ILE A 258 -22.38 -7.32 20.75
N ALA A 259 -21.64 -6.24 20.47
CA ALA A 259 -20.21 -6.33 20.23
C ALA A 259 -19.46 -6.90 21.44
N ASP A 260 -19.75 -6.42 22.65
CA ASP A 260 -19.12 -6.92 23.88
C ASP A 260 -19.57 -8.34 24.23
N VAL A 261 -20.79 -8.73 23.89
CA VAL A 261 -21.27 -10.12 24.06
C VAL A 261 -20.46 -11.07 23.21
N ILE A 262 -20.25 -10.73 21.92
CA ILE A 262 -19.46 -11.55 20.99
C ILE A 262 -18.00 -11.58 21.44
N ALA A 263 -17.41 -10.41 21.78
CA ALA A 263 -16.03 -10.34 22.25
C ALA A 263 -15.79 -11.22 23.49
N SER A 264 -16.65 -11.12 24.50
CA SER A 264 -16.58 -11.94 25.72
C SER A 264 -16.75 -13.45 25.48
N LEU A 265 -17.43 -13.83 24.40
CA LEU A 265 -17.60 -15.23 24.01
C LEU A 265 -16.39 -15.77 23.24
N VAL A 266 -15.76 -14.93 22.41
CA VAL A 266 -14.56 -15.29 21.65
C VAL A 266 -13.37 -15.53 22.60
N GLU A 267 -13.23 -14.74 23.67
CA GLU A 267 -12.15 -14.91 24.65
C GLU A 267 -12.33 -16.14 25.57
N ALA A 268 -13.55 -16.65 25.69
CA ALA A 268 -13.84 -17.77 26.57
C ALA A 268 -13.68 -19.10 25.83
N GLU A 269 -12.46 -19.62 25.80
CA GLU A 269 -12.16 -20.94 25.25
C GLU A 269 -12.99 -22.03 25.97
N GLY A 270 -14.00 -22.59 25.28
CA GLY A 270 -14.84 -23.66 25.82
C GLY A 270 -16.12 -23.95 25.03
N THR A 271 -16.76 -25.09 25.32
CA THR A 271 -18.04 -25.50 24.71
C THR A 271 -19.16 -24.48 24.97
N LEU A 272 -19.76 -23.98 23.90
CA LEU A 272 -20.77 -22.93 23.92
C LEU A 272 -22.16 -23.46 24.38
N ALA A 273 -22.32 -23.65 25.69
CA ALA A 273 -23.63 -23.96 26.27
C ALA A 273 -24.59 -22.78 26.08
N SER A 274 -25.86 -23.06 25.76
CA SER A 274 -26.89 -22.01 25.59
C SER A 274 -27.08 -21.16 26.86
N SER A 275 -26.85 -21.76 28.03
CA SER A 275 -26.89 -21.08 29.33
C SER A 275 -25.80 -20.00 29.43
N SER A 276 -24.58 -20.29 29.01
CA SER A 276 -23.45 -19.35 29.06
C SER A 276 -23.61 -18.16 28.10
N VAL A 277 -24.28 -18.37 26.96
CA VAL A 277 -24.63 -17.27 26.03
C VAL A 277 -25.73 -16.39 26.63
N LYS A 278 -26.77 -17.02 27.20
CA LYS A 278 -27.89 -16.31 27.85
C LYS A 278 -27.42 -15.47 29.03
N GLU A 279 -26.47 -15.98 29.82
CA GLU A 279 -25.85 -15.25 30.94
C GLU A 279 -25.12 -13.99 30.47
N ARG A 280 -24.29 -14.09 29.43
CA ARG A 280 -23.57 -12.92 28.87
C ARG A 280 -24.53 -11.91 28.26
N LEU A 281 -25.55 -12.37 27.54
CA LEU A 281 -26.58 -11.47 27.01
C LEU A 281 -27.32 -10.74 28.14
N LEU A 282 -27.63 -11.41 29.26
CA LEU A 282 -28.23 -10.77 30.43
C LEU A 282 -27.29 -9.75 31.09
N ARG A 283 -25.98 -10.03 31.11
CA ARG A 283 -24.97 -9.12 31.68
C ARG A 283 -24.84 -7.82 30.88
N TYR A 284 -24.76 -7.90 29.57
CA TYR A 284 -24.52 -6.73 28.71
C TYR A 284 -25.81 -6.05 28.20
N LEU A 285 -26.93 -6.77 28.14
CA LEU A 285 -28.22 -6.30 27.60
C LEU A 285 -29.43 -6.66 28.48
N PRO A 286 -29.43 -6.33 29.78
CA PRO A 286 -30.48 -6.77 30.71
C PRO A 286 -31.87 -6.26 30.30
N HIS A 287 -31.98 -4.99 29.91
CA HIS A 287 -33.26 -4.37 29.53
C HIS A 287 -33.79 -4.81 28.15
N THR A 288 -32.92 -5.28 27.26
CA THR A 288 -33.32 -5.76 25.94
C THR A 288 -33.82 -7.19 26.06
N ILE A 289 -33.08 -8.05 26.76
CA ILE A 289 -33.50 -9.45 26.99
C ILE A 289 -34.81 -9.52 27.76
N SER A 290 -35.04 -8.66 28.76
CA SER A 290 -36.30 -8.66 29.52
C SER A 290 -37.55 -8.30 28.69
N ARG A 291 -37.36 -7.74 27.49
CA ARG A 291 -38.45 -7.35 26.57
C ARG A 291 -38.65 -8.30 25.40
N LEU A 292 -37.69 -9.20 25.15
CA LEU A 292 -37.74 -10.15 24.05
C LEU A 292 -38.61 -11.36 24.43
N THR A 293 -39.24 -11.97 23.43
CA THR A 293 -39.90 -13.27 23.64
C THR A 293 -38.87 -14.39 23.79
N GLU A 294 -39.28 -15.55 24.31
CA GLU A 294 -38.39 -16.71 24.41
C GLU A 294 -37.90 -17.16 23.02
N GLU A 295 -38.79 -17.20 22.03
CA GLU A 295 -38.46 -17.53 20.63
C GLU A 295 -37.40 -16.59 20.02
N GLU A 296 -37.50 -15.28 20.30
CA GLU A 296 -36.52 -14.31 19.84
C GLU A 296 -35.18 -14.49 20.54
N THR A 297 -35.20 -14.80 21.84
CA THR A 297 -33.99 -15.06 22.62
C THR A 297 -33.27 -16.31 22.12
N GLU A 298 -34.00 -17.39 21.83
CA GLU A 298 -33.45 -18.59 21.23
C GLU A 298 -32.87 -18.32 19.84
N SER A 299 -33.53 -17.47 19.04
CA SER A 299 -33.01 -17.05 17.73
C SER A 299 -31.68 -16.31 17.85
N TRP A 300 -31.53 -15.42 18.84
CA TRP A 300 -30.26 -14.71 19.07
C TRP A 300 -29.16 -15.66 19.52
N ILE A 301 -29.47 -16.59 20.43
CA ILE A 301 -28.50 -17.61 20.87
C ILE A 301 -28.04 -18.46 19.69
N ARG A 302 -28.97 -18.85 18.81
CA ARG A 302 -28.63 -19.61 17.59
C ARG A 302 -27.70 -18.80 16.67
N TRP A 303 -28.01 -17.54 16.38
CA TRP A 303 -27.14 -16.71 15.54
C TRP A 303 -25.74 -16.52 16.15
N ILE A 304 -25.64 -16.33 17.46
CA ILE A 304 -24.36 -16.19 18.14
C ILE A 304 -23.54 -17.50 18.05
N LYS A 305 -24.19 -18.66 18.18
CA LYS A 305 -23.52 -19.95 18.00
C LYS A 305 -23.00 -20.13 16.57
N GLU A 306 -23.83 -19.85 15.56
CA GLU A 306 -23.43 -19.91 14.14
C GLU A 306 -22.23 -18.99 13.83
N ILE A 307 -22.19 -17.81 14.46
CA ILE A 307 -21.07 -16.86 14.36
C ILE A 307 -19.79 -17.48 14.95
N LEU A 308 -19.89 -18.07 16.15
CA LEU A 308 -18.74 -18.60 16.90
C LEU A 308 -18.22 -19.95 16.38
N GLU A 309 -19.01 -20.66 15.57
CA GLU A 309 -18.55 -21.84 14.82
C GLU A 309 -17.46 -21.50 13.78
N ASN A 310 -17.32 -20.21 13.40
CA ASN A 310 -16.33 -19.75 12.42
C ASN A 310 -15.34 -18.75 13.04
N PRO A 311 -14.47 -19.18 13.98
CA PRO A 311 -13.59 -18.28 14.72
C PRO A 311 -12.52 -17.60 13.82
N HIS A 312 -12.18 -18.21 12.68
CA HIS A 312 -11.20 -17.66 11.72
C HIS A 312 -11.71 -16.39 11.01
N LEU A 313 -13.03 -16.16 10.97
CA LEU A 313 -13.63 -14.95 10.39
C LEU A 313 -13.88 -13.85 11.43
N LEU A 314 -13.57 -14.10 12.71
CA LEU A 314 -13.80 -13.15 13.80
C LEU A 314 -12.47 -12.61 14.32
N THR A 315 -12.37 -11.28 14.38
CA THR A 315 -11.24 -10.58 14.99
C THR A 315 -11.77 -9.57 16.00
N VAL A 316 -11.26 -9.61 17.23
CA VAL A 316 -11.67 -8.69 18.30
C VAL A 316 -10.60 -7.61 18.49
N ILE A 317 -11.02 -6.36 18.62
CA ILE A 317 -10.15 -5.21 18.93
C ILE A 317 -10.60 -4.59 20.25
N LYS A 318 -9.67 -4.44 21.19
CA LYS A 318 -9.90 -3.75 22.46
C LYS A 318 -9.85 -2.24 22.28
N ILE A 319 -10.90 -1.54 22.71
CA ILE A 319 -10.93 -0.07 22.69
C ILE A 319 -9.81 0.57 23.53
N GLU A 320 -9.34 -0.13 24.56
CA GLU A 320 -8.30 0.36 25.48
C GLU A 320 -6.93 0.37 24.83
N GLU A 321 -6.69 -0.60 23.95
CA GLU A 321 -5.46 -0.75 23.18
C GLU A 321 -5.51 0.05 21.86
N ALA A 322 -6.54 0.87 21.62
CA ALA A 322 -6.75 1.55 20.34
C ALA A 322 -5.61 2.51 19.93
N GLY A 323 -4.58 1.94 19.30
CA GLY A 323 -3.45 2.60 18.64
C GLY A 323 -3.62 2.61 17.12
N ASP A 324 -2.80 3.44 16.46
CA ASP A 324 -2.89 3.66 15.01
C ASP A 324 -2.52 2.39 14.21
N GLU A 325 -1.57 1.61 14.71
CA GLU A 325 -1.13 0.35 14.10
C GLU A 325 -2.18 -0.75 14.29
N ILE A 326 -2.85 -0.79 15.44
CA ILE A 326 -3.74 -1.90 15.82
C ILE A 326 -4.96 -2.03 14.90
N VAL A 327 -5.58 -0.92 14.50
CA VAL A 327 -6.74 -0.97 13.58
C VAL A 327 -6.30 -1.47 12.18
N SER A 328 -5.14 -1.03 11.70
CA SER A 328 -4.60 -1.47 10.41
C SER A 328 -4.18 -2.94 10.43
N ASN A 329 -3.52 -3.35 11.51
CA ASN A 329 -3.06 -4.71 11.71
C ASN A 329 -4.24 -5.65 11.88
N ALA A 330 -5.28 -5.26 12.62
CA ALA A 330 -6.49 -6.06 12.79
C ALA A 330 -7.27 -6.26 11.48
N ILE A 331 -7.38 -5.22 10.63
CA ILE A 331 -7.97 -5.37 9.29
C ILE A 331 -7.16 -6.35 8.45
N SER A 332 -5.84 -6.18 8.45
CA SER A 332 -4.94 -7.01 7.66
C SER A 332 -4.94 -8.47 8.13
N PHE A 333 -4.97 -8.67 9.45
CA PHE A 333 -5.04 -9.96 10.12
C PHE A 333 -6.38 -10.67 9.87
N ALA A 334 -7.50 -9.96 10.00
CA ALA A 334 -8.83 -10.52 9.73
C ALA A 334 -8.94 -11.01 8.28
N LEU A 335 -8.39 -10.23 7.34
CA LEU A 335 -8.37 -10.60 5.93
C LEU A 335 -7.41 -11.77 5.69
N TYR A 336 -6.20 -11.75 6.24
CA TYR A 336 -5.26 -12.87 6.18
C TYR A 336 -5.90 -14.19 6.65
N LYS A 337 -6.51 -14.21 7.85
CA LYS A 337 -7.19 -15.40 8.39
C LYS A 337 -8.34 -15.88 7.51
N ALA A 338 -9.11 -14.96 6.94
CA ALA A 338 -10.20 -15.30 6.04
C ALA A 338 -9.70 -15.90 4.71
N PHE A 339 -8.55 -15.46 4.20
CA PHE A 339 -7.94 -16.03 3.00
C PHE A 339 -7.40 -17.45 3.27
N SER A 340 -6.89 -17.75 4.48
CA SER A 340 -6.29 -19.06 4.84
C SER A 340 -7.20 -20.27 4.71
N THR A 341 -8.53 -20.11 4.79
CA THR A 341 -9.47 -21.25 4.87
C THR A 341 -10.19 -21.59 3.57
N ASN A 342 -9.86 -20.93 2.45
CA ASN A 342 -10.38 -21.37 1.15
C ASN A 342 -9.64 -22.65 0.70
N GLU A 343 -10.22 -23.80 1.06
CA GLU A 343 -9.66 -25.16 1.09
C GLU A 343 -9.15 -25.78 -0.23
N GLN A 344 -8.98 -25.02 -1.32
CA GLN A 344 -8.69 -25.64 -2.64
C GLN A 344 -7.27 -25.47 -3.19
N ASP A 345 -6.46 -24.51 -2.73
CA ASP A 345 -5.16 -24.26 -3.35
C ASP A 345 -3.99 -24.44 -2.38
N LYS A 346 -3.09 -25.38 -2.71
CA LYS A 346 -1.76 -25.51 -2.07
C LYS A 346 -0.89 -24.24 -2.23
N ASP A 347 -1.30 -23.31 -3.10
CA ASP A 347 -0.64 -22.02 -3.37
C ASP A 347 -1.26 -20.82 -2.63
N ASN A 348 -2.14 -21.05 -1.65
CA ASN A 348 -2.84 -19.98 -0.90
C ASN A 348 -1.87 -18.96 -0.26
N TRP A 349 -0.68 -19.40 0.14
CA TRP A 349 0.33 -18.52 0.74
C TRP A 349 0.83 -17.44 -0.22
N ASN A 350 0.87 -17.67 -1.53
CA ASN A 350 1.36 -16.69 -2.50
C ASN A 350 0.37 -15.51 -2.61
N GLY A 351 -0.93 -15.81 -2.70
CA GLY A 351 -1.99 -14.80 -2.66
C GLY A 351 -1.98 -14.00 -1.35
N GLN A 352 -1.79 -14.69 -0.22
CA GLN A 352 -1.69 -14.07 1.09
C GLN A 352 -0.46 -13.16 1.21
N LEU A 353 0.70 -13.62 0.77
CA LEU A 353 1.94 -12.85 0.84
C LEU A 353 1.88 -11.64 -0.08
N LYS A 354 1.32 -11.78 -1.28
CA LYS A 354 1.06 -10.66 -2.20
C LYS A 354 0.12 -9.63 -1.56
N LEU A 355 -0.93 -10.06 -0.87
CA LEU A 355 -1.85 -9.18 -0.14
C LEU A 355 -1.14 -8.42 1.00
N LEU A 356 -0.38 -9.13 1.83
CA LEU A 356 0.37 -8.53 2.95
C LEU A 356 1.44 -7.55 2.47
N LEU A 357 2.09 -7.85 1.35
CA LEU A 357 3.07 -6.98 0.70
C LEU A 357 2.41 -5.70 0.17
N GLU A 358 1.25 -5.82 -0.50
CA GLU A 358 0.50 -4.67 -0.99
C GLU A 358 0.11 -3.74 0.17
N TRP A 359 -0.30 -4.32 1.30
CA TRP A 359 -0.69 -3.57 2.50
C TRP A 359 0.45 -3.18 3.43
N ASN A 360 1.70 -3.50 3.07
CA ASN A 360 2.90 -3.21 3.87
C ASN A 360 2.84 -3.78 5.30
N GLN A 361 2.39 -5.03 5.44
CA GLN A 361 2.20 -5.70 6.73
C GLN A 361 3.31 -6.74 6.95
N LEU A 362 4.50 -6.24 7.26
CA LEU A 362 5.69 -7.08 7.44
C LEU A 362 5.57 -8.01 8.64
N ASP A 363 5.24 -7.46 9.81
CA ASP A 363 5.23 -8.21 11.07
C ASP A 363 4.24 -9.39 10.99
N LEU A 364 3.09 -9.16 10.37
CA LEU A 364 2.12 -10.23 10.13
C LEU A 364 2.65 -11.28 9.15
N ALA A 365 3.39 -10.88 8.12
CA ALA A 365 4.00 -11.82 7.18
C ALA A 365 5.11 -12.64 7.85
N SER A 366 5.95 -12.03 8.69
CA SER A 366 7.00 -12.74 9.42
C SER A 366 6.42 -13.75 10.39
N ASP A 367 5.40 -13.35 11.17
CA ASP A 367 4.89 -14.14 12.28
C ASP A 367 4.03 -15.32 11.80
N GLU A 368 3.25 -15.14 10.72
CA GLU A 368 2.28 -16.14 10.28
C GLU A 368 2.74 -16.93 9.03
N ILE A 369 3.48 -16.31 8.10
CA ILE A 369 3.90 -16.96 6.85
C ILE A 369 5.31 -17.52 6.97
N PHE A 370 6.26 -16.73 7.46
CA PHE A 370 7.67 -17.13 7.62
C PHE A 370 7.94 -17.77 8.99
N THR A 371 7.15 -18.78 9.34
CA THR A 371 7.36 -19.59 10.54
C THR A 371 8.52 -20.57 10.35
N ASN A 372 9.20 -20.90 11.45
CA ASN A 372 10.39 -21.78 11.46
C ASN A 372 10.14 -23.19 10.88
N ASP A 373 8.87 -23.59 10.77
CA ASP A 373 8.49 -24.93 10.32
C ASP A 373 8.45 -25.05 8.79
N ARG A 374 8.44 -23.94 8.05
CA ARG A 374 8.36 -23.93 6.58
C ARG A 374 9.73 -23.70 5.95
N HIS A 375 10.11 -24.60 5.05
CA HIS A 375 11.31 -24.44 4.22
C HIS A 375 10.94 -23.71 2.94
N TRP A 376 11.66 -22.63 2.64
CA TRP A 376 11.45 -21.80 1.46
C TRP A 376 12.48 -22.11 0.38
N GLU A 377 12.02 -22.32 -0.85
CA GLU A 377 12.92 -22.34 -2.00
C GLU A 377 13.03 -20.96 -2.64
N SER A 378 14.18 -20.69 -3.26
CA SER A 378 14.39 -19.41 -3.94
C SER A 378 13.46 -19.21 -5.13
N ALA A 379 12.86 -20.26 -5.70
CA ALA A 379 11.90 -20.19 -6.80
C ALA A 379 10.53 -19.67 -6.32
N ASP A 380 10.10 -20.09 -5.14
CA ASP A 380 8.82 -19.69 -4.55
C ASP A 380 8.75 -18.17 -4.34
N LEU A 381 9.86 -17.58 -3.88
CA LEU A 381 9.92 -16.18 -3.50
C LEU A 381 10.18 -15.20 -4.67
N GLN A 382 10.35 -15.67 -5.91
CA GLN A 382 10.74 -14.80 -7.03
C GLN A 382 9.66 -13.77 -7.37
N ASP A 383 8.41 -14.21 -7.52
CA ASP A 383 7.28 -13.35 -7.86
C ASP A 383 7.06 -12.23 -6.82
N VAL A 384 7.11 -12.62 -5.54
CA VAL A 384 6.90 -11.69 -4.42
C VAL A 384 8.09 -10.75 -4.23
N MET A 385 9.32 -11.20 -4.53
CA MET A 385 10.49 -10.34 -4.56
C MET A 385 10.38 -9.28 -5.66
N PHE A 386 9.98 -9.68 -6.87
CA PHE A 386 9.75 -8.74 -7.96
C PHE A 386 8.72 -7.66 -7.59
N LEU A 387 7.61 -8.08 -6.98
CA LEU A 387 6.59 -7.16 -6.49
C LEU A 387 7.11 -6.23 -5.38
N ALA A 388 7.91 -6.73 -4.44
CA ALA A 388 8.51 -5.92 -3.38
C ALA A 388 9.46 -4.85 -3.92
N LEU A 389 10.21 -5.17 -4.98
CA LEU A 389 11.09 -4.21 -5.67
C LEU A 389 10.29 -3.10 -6.33
N ILE A 390 9.23 -3.45 -7.08
CA ILE A 390 8.35 -2.47 -7.74
C ILE A 390 7.73 -1.52 -6.72
N LYS A 391 7.14 -2.08 -5.65
CA LYS A 391 6.38 -1.35 -4.62
C LYS A 391 7.27 -0.65 -3.57
N ASP A 392 8.60 -0.68 -3.75
CA ASP A 392 9.58 -0.08 -2.83
C ASP A 392 9.38 -0.54 -1.38
N ARG A 393 9.43 -1.86 -1.16
CA ARG A 393 9.24 -2.51 0.16
C ARG A 393 10.57 -3.08 0.68
N PRO A 394 11.53 -2.26 1.15
CA PRO A 394 12.87 -2.70 1.52
C PRO A 394 12.88 -3.72 2.67
N LYS A 395 11.97 -3.60 3.64
CA LYS A 395 11.88 -4.54 4.76
C LYS A 395 11.45 -5.95 4.31
N PHE A 396 10.53 -6.05 3.35
CA PHE A 396 10.16 -7.33 2.74
C PHE A 396 11.32 -7.91 1.94
N VAL A 397 12.07 -7.07 1.21
CA VAL A 397 13.28 -7.52 0.50
C VAL A 397 14.28 -8.12 1.49
N ARG A 398 14.56 -7.48 2.64
CA ARG A 398 15.41 -8.06 3.69
C ARG A 398 14.87 -9.41 4.18
N LEU A 399 13.58 -9.48 4.51
CA LEU A 399 12.93 -10.71 4.97
C LEU A 399 13.09 -11.86 3.98
N PHE A 400 12.91 -11.62 2.68
CA PHE A 400 13.06 -12.66 1.66
C PHE A 400 14.52 -13.13 1.50
N LEU A 401 15.49 -12.22 1.65
CA LEU A 401 16.92 -12.57 1.62
C LEU A 401 17.33 -13.41 2.83
N GLU A 402 16.83 -13.07 4.02
CA GLU A 402 17.05 -13.84 5.25
C GLU A 402 16.44 -15.24 5.17
N ASN A 403 15.32 -15.39 4.45
CA ASN A 403 14.62 -16.67 4.25
C ASN A 403 15.10 -17.46 3.01
N GLY A 404 16.30 -17.18 2.49
CA GLY A 404 16.97 -18.06 1.52
C GLY A 404 16.80 -17.69 0.05
N LEU A 405 16.20 -16.54 -0.29
CA LEU A 405 16.18 -16.06 -1.67
C LEU A 405 17.59 -15.66 -2.13
N ASN A 406 18.04 -16.23 -3.25
CA ASN A 406 19.31 -15.87 -3.86
C ASN A 406 19.13 -14.80 -4.94
N LEU A 407 19.50 -13.57 -4.61
CA LEU A 407 19.40 -12.41 -5.52
C LEU A 407 20.11 -12.65 -6.87
N ARG A 408 21.23 -13.38 -6.90
CA ARG A 408 21.96 -13.65 -8.15
C ARG A 408 21.22 -14.62 -9.06
N LYS A 409 20.49 -15.58 -8.50
CA LYS A 409 19.65 -16.50 -9.27
C LYS A 409 18.35 -15.83 -9.72
N PHE A 410 17.81 -14.93 -8.91
CA PHE A 410 16.60 -14.18 -9.20
C PHE A 410 16.77 -13.17 -10.34
N LEU A 411 17.91 -12.47 -10.38
CA LEU A 411 18.15 -11.43 -11.38
C LEU A 411 18.53 -12.02 -12.75
N SER A 412 17.49 -12.42 -13.51
CA SER A 412 17.60 -12.73 -14.93
C SER A 412 17.55 -11.46 -15.80
N ASN A 413 17.97 -11.59 -17.06
CA ASN A 413 17.85 -10.50 -18.03
C ASN A 413 16.39 -10.09 -18.27
N GLU A 414 15.45 -11.03 -18.16
CA GLU A 414 14.01 -10.77 -18.29
C GLU A 414 13.52 -9.87 -17.15
N VAL A 415 13.85 -10.22 -15.90
CA VAL A 415 13.50 -9.43 -14.70
C VAL A 415 14.06 -8.01 -14.79
N LEU A 416 15.35 -7.87 -15.15
CA LEU A 416 15.97 -6.55 -15.30
C LEU A 416 15.32 -5.73 -16.42
N THR A 417 15.04 -6.37 -17.57
CA THR A 417 14.35 -5.72 -18.69
C THR A 417 12.98 -5.21 -18.25
N GLU A 418 12.22 -6.00 -17.50
CA GLU A 418 10.91 -5.60 -17.00
C GLU A 418 10.97 -4.45 -15.98
N LEU A 419 11.95 -4.48 -15.07
CA LEU A 419 12.18 -3.40 -14.10
C LEU A 419 12.56 -2.06 -14.78
N PHE A 420 13.39 -2.10 -15.81
CA PHE A 420 13.85 -0.90 -16.52
C PHE A 420 12.88 -0.42 -17.61
N ALA A 421 12.14 -1.32 -18.27
CA ALA A 421 11.21 -0.97 -19.34
C ALA A 421 9.86 -0.48 -18.81
N ASN A 422 9.25 -1.24 -17.89
CA ASN A 422 7.88 -0.99 -17.42
C ASN A 422 7.84 -0.21 -16.10
N ASN A 423 8.83 -0.42 -15.22
CA ASN A 423 8.82 0.12 -13.85
C ASN A 423 9.91 1.17 -13.60
N PHE A 424 10.27 1.92 -14.64
CA PHE A 424 11.25 3.00 -14.58
C PHE A 424 10.62 4.35 -14.91
N SER A 425 10.79 5.32 -14.00
CA SER A 425 10.22 6.66 -14.18
C SER A 425 10.71 7.34 -15.47
N SER A 426 9.75 7.75 -16.31
CA SER A 426 10.05 8.49 -17.55
C SER A 426 10.70 9.85 -17.27
N LEU A 427 10.40 10.45 -16.12
CA LEU A 427 11.03 11.69 -15.65
C LEU A 427 12.51 11.46 -15.32
N VAL A 428 12.82 10.39 -14.58
CA VAL A 428 14.21 10.03 -14.25
C VAL A 428 15.03 9.80 -15.51
N PHE A 429 14.47 9.12 -16.51
CA PHE A 429 15.16 8.92 -17.80
C PHE A 429 15.45 10.24 -18.53
N LYS A 430 14.49 11.18 -18.54
CA LYS A 430 14.70 12.51 -19.12
C LYS A 430 15.78 13.28 -18.38
N ASN A 431 15.77 13.26 -17.05
CA ASN A 431 16.79 13.91 -16.22
C ASN A 431 18.18 13.33 -16.51
N LEU A 432 18.30 12.01 -16.66
CA LEU A 432 19.56 11.35 -17.02
C LEU A 432 20.04 11.77 -18.41
N GLN A 433 19.14 11.90 -19.39
CA GLN A 433 19.47 12.38 -20.74
C GLN A 433 19.97 13.83 -20.73
N ILE A 434 19.33 14.71 -19.94
CA ILE A 434 19.76 16.10 -19.80
C ILE A 434 21.14 16.15 -19.12
N ALA A 435 21.33 15.41 -18.01
CA ALA A 435 22.61 15.32 -17.33
C ALA A 435 23.74 14.86 -18.26
N LYS A 436 23.48 13.84 -19.09
CA LYS A 436 24.44 13.37 -20.10
C LYS A 436 24.86 14.50 -21.05
N ASN A 437 23.89 15.20 -21.64
CA ASN A 437 24.14 16.22 -22.66
C ASN A 437 24.78 17.48 -22.09
N SER A 438 24.50 17.82 -20.82
CA SER A 438 25.05 18.99 -20.16
C SER A 438 26.53 18.85 -19.80
N TYR A 439 27.00 17.63 -19.49
CA TYR A 439 28.33 17.41 -18.93
C TYR A 439 29.30 16.64 -19.84
N ASN A 440 28.85 16.09 -20.98
CA ASN A 440 29.67 15.23 -21.87
C ASN A 440 30.45 14.15 -21.09
N ASP A 441 29.81 13.62 -20.05
CA ASP A 441 30.42 12.66 -19.13
C ASP A 441 30.31 11.23 -19.71
N ALA A 442 31.47 10.58 -19.85
CA ALA A 442 31.56 9.22 -20.41
C ALA A 442 30.80 8.21 -19.55
N PHE A 443 30.85 8.35 -18.23
CA PHE A 443 30.17 7.48 -17.28
C PHE A 443 28.65 7.67 -17.33
N LEU A 444 28.15 8.91 -17.36
CA LEU A 444 26.70 9.16 -17.52
C LEU A 444 26.19 8.67 -18.88
N THR A 445 27.03 8.76 -19.91
CA THR A 445 26.72 8.21 -21.24
C THR A 445 26.60 6.70 -21.21
N PHE A 446 27.50 6.02 -20.51
CA PHE A 446 27.44 4.57 -20.29
C PHE A 446 26.15 4.17 -19.55
N VAL A 447 25.85 4.81 -18.42
CA VAL A 447 24.64 4.51 -17.63
C VAL A 447 23.36 4.81 -18.43
N TRP A 448 23.33 5.90 -19.20
CA TRP A 448 22.19 6.21 -20.06
C TRP A 448 21.99 5.17 -21.17
N ARG A 449 23.07 4.72 -21.84
CA ARG A 449 23.00 3.65 -22.84
C ARG A 449 22.49 2.34 -22.23
N MET A 450 23.00 1.98 -21.06
CA MET A 450 22.52 0.81 -20.30
C MET A 450 21.00 0.86 -20.10
N VAL A 451 20.47 1.99 -19.61
CA VAL A 451 19.02 2.15 -19.39
C VAL A 451 18.27 2.13 -20.72
N GLU A 452 18.80 2.77 -21.77
CA GLU A 452 18.19 2.76 -23.10
C GLU A 452 18.10 1.35 -23.70
N ASP A 453 19.15 0.54 -23.56
CA ASP A 453 19.20 -0.83 -24.07
C ASP A 453 18.16 -1.72 -23.40
N PHE A 454 18.00 -1.63 -22.07
CA PHE A 454 16.93 -2.35 -21.38
C PHE A 454 15.53 -1.85 -21.77
N ARG A 455 15.35 -0.53 -21.98
CA ARG A 455 14.05 0.04 -22.34
C ARG A 455 13.61 -0.28 -23.76
N ARG A 456 14.55 -0.44 -24.70
CA ARG A 456 14.24 -0.80 -26.09
C ARG A 456 13.90 -2.28 -26.24
N GLY A 457 14.19 -3.09 -25.22
CA GLY A 457 14.17 -4.54 -25.29
C GLY A 457 15.29 -5.05 -26.20
N ILE A 458 15.97 -6.12 -25.83
CA ILE A 458 16.95 -6.76 -26.72
C ILE A 458 16.16 -7.33 -27.91
N LYS A 459 16.03 -6.56 -29.00
CA LYS A 459 15.49 -7.08 -30.25
C LYS A 459 16.46 -8.14 -30.76
N LYS A 460 16.11 -9.41 -30.60
CA LYS A 460 16.58 -10.47 -31.51
C LYS A 460 15.96 -10.18 -32.88
N GLU A 461 16.63 -9.36 -33.70
CA GLU A 461 16.27 -9.28 -35.12
C GLU A 461 16.78 -10.53 -35.83
N ASP A 462 15.88 -11.48 -36.06
CA ASP A 462 16.01 -12.48 -37.11
C ASP A 462 16.05 -11.77 -38.47
N LYS A 463 17.24 -11.39 -38.94
CA LYS A 463 17.48 -11.13 -40.36
C LYS A 463 18.80 -11.72 -40.82
N ASN A 464 18.63 -12.80 -41.59
CA ASN A 464 19.61 -13.45 -42.46
C ASN A 464 20.47 -12.43 -43.25
N SER A 465 21.73 -12.26 -42.86
CA SER A 465 22.84 -12.00 -43.79
C SER A 465 24.09 -12.72 -43.29
N LYS A 466 24.65 -13.55 -44.15
CA LYS A 466 25.53 -14.68 -43.84
C LYS A 466 27.02 -14.32 -43.71
N ASP A 467 27.36 -13.08 -43.32
CA ASP A 467 28.77 -12.62 -43.37
C ASP A 467 29.29 -11.86 -42.13
N ASP A 468 28.54 -11.81 -41.02
CA ASP A 468 28.96 -11.12 -39.78
C ASP A 468 29.17 -12.08 -38.59
N THR A 469 29.38 -13.37 -38.84
CA THR A 469 29.29 -14.42 -37.80
C THR A 469 30.50 -14.51 -36.86
N GLU A 470 31.57 -13.73 -37.05
CA GLU A 470 32.75 -13.74 -36.16
C GLU A 470 32.90 -12.50 -35.24
N ILE A 471 32.08 -11.46 -35.37
CA ILE A 471 32.29 -10.20 -34.60
C ILE A 471 31.14 -9.85 -33.63
N ARG A 472 30.00 -10.54 -33.65
CA ARG A 472 28.81 -10.14 -32.86
C ARG A 472 28.35 -11.11 -31.76
N LEU A 473 29.18 -12.07 -31.37
CA LEU A 473 28.92 -12.95 -30.22
C LEU A 473 29.48 -12.39 -28.88
N LEU A 474 30.05 -11.17 -28.89
CA LEU A 474 30.71 -10.57 -27.72
C LEU A 474 29.88 -9.52 -26.97
N ASP A 475 28.67 -9.18 -27.44
CA ASP A 475 27.87 -8.10 -26.84
C ASP A 475 26.60 -8.64 -26.15
N GLU A 476 26.76 -9.70 -25.33
CA GLU A 476 26.02 -9.70 -24.06
C GLU A 476 26.48 -8.43 -23.35
N SER A 477 25.63 -7.41 -23.30
CA SER A 477 26.01 -6.10 -22.74
C SER A 477 26.75 -6.34 -21.42
N SER A 478 27.92 -5.72 -21.24
CA SER A 478 28.80 -5.93 -20.07
C SER A 478 28.10 -5.83 -18.71
N ILE A 479 26.93 -5.17 -18.70
CA ILE A 479 25.99 -5.04 -17.58
C ILE A 479 25.29 -6.36 -17.21
N THR A 480 24.96 -7.23 -18.17
CA THR A 480 24.34 -8.55 -17.91
C THR A 480 25.26 -9.49 -17.13
N ARG A 481 26.58 -9.24 -17.16
CA ARG A 481 27.58 -9.97 -16.35
C ARG A 481 27.55 -9.57 -14.87
N HIS A 482 26.94 -8.43 -14.54
CA HIS A 482 26.86 -7.87 -13.19
C HIS A 482 25.42 -7.46 -12.80
N PRO A 483 24.48 -8.41 -12.73
CA PRO A 483 23.05 -8.13 -12.53
C PRO A 483 22.75 -7.36 -11.24
N LEU A 484 23.49 -7.63 -10.17
CA LEU A 484 23.35 -6.94 -8.88
C LEU A 484 23.71 -5.45 -8.97
N GLN A 485 24.75 -5.10 -9.74
CA GLN A 485 25.13 -3.71 -9.91
C GLN A 485 24.11 -2.98 -10.80
N ALA A 486 23.56 -3.65 -11.81
CA ALA A 486 22.44 -3.11 -12.60
C ALA A 486 21.21 -2.81 -11.73
N LEU A 487 20.81 -3.73 -10.85
CA LEU A 487 19.72 -3.51 -9.90
C LEU A 487 20.03 -2.37 -8.92
N PHE A 488 21.27 -2.28 -8.45
CA PHE A 488 21.69 -1.18 -7.58
C PHE A 488 21.56 0.17 -8.28
N ILE A 489 22.08 0.30 -9.52
CA ILE A 489 21.93 1.52 -10.32
C ILE A 489 20.45 1.85 -10.54
N TRP A 490 19.60 0.87 -10.84
CA TRP A 490 18.15 1.05 -10.96
C TRP A 490 17.53 1.69 -9.71
N SER A 491 17.90 1.18 -8.52
CA SER A 491 17.37 1.69 -7.25
C SER A 491 17.86 3.11 -6.92
N VAL A 492 19.12 3.41 -7.23
CA VAL A 492 19.75 4.73 -7.01
C VAL A 492 19.15 5.78 -7.94
N LEU A 493 19.02 5.47 -9.25
CA LEU A 493 18.45 6.39 -10.23
C LEU A 493 17.01 6.81 -9.87
N GLN A 494 16.24 5.90 -9.28
CA GLN A 494 14.87 6.16 -8.85
C GLN A 494 14.75 6.75 -7.44
N ASN A 495 15.88 7.09 -6.80
CA ASN A 495 15.93 7.68 -5.46
C ASN A 495 15.29 6.79 -4.36
N LYS A 496 15.33 5.45 -4.51
CA LYS A 496 14.82 4.50 -3.52
C LYS A 496 15.84 4.29 -2.40
N LYS A 497 15.95 5.25 -1.46
CA LYS A 497 16.99 5.32 -0.41
C LYS A 497 17.18 4.00 0.35
N GLU A 498 16.17 3.53 1.07
CA GLU A 498 16.29 2.35 1.91
C GLU A 498 16.45 1.06 1.10
N LEU A 499 15.80 0.94 -0.06
CA LEU A 499 15.96 -0.21 -0.94
C LEU A 499 17.37 -0.30 -1.53
N SER A 500 17.93 0.83 -1.95
CA SER A 500 19.29 0.89 -2.49
C SER A 500 20.33 0.42 -1.48
N LYS A 501 20.14 0.70 -0.19
CA LYS A 501 21.01 0.21 0.90
C LYS A 501 20.97 -1.32 1.03
N VAL A 502 19.77 -1.91 1.03
CA VAL A 502 19.60 -3.37 1.09
C VAL A 502 20.29 -4.05 -0.09
N ILE A 503 20.12 -3.49 -1.29
CA ILE A 503 20.76 -4.04 -2.50
C ILE A 503 22.28 -3.88 -2.42
N TRP A 504 22.77 -2.72 -1.98
CA TRP A 504 24.19 -2.41 -1.85
C TRP A 504 24.94 -3.39 -0.94
N GLU A 505 24.33 -3.77 0.19
CA GLU A 505 24.86 -4.80 1.10
C GLU A 505 25.09 -6.16 0.41
N GLN A 506 24.39 -6.43 -0.69
CA GLN A 506 24.52 -7.67 -1.47
C GLN A 506 25.47 -7.54 -2.68
N THR A 507 25.90 -6.32 -3.02
CA THR A 507 26.78 -6.06 -4.17
C THR A 507 28.24 -6.45 -3.90
N ARG A 508 28.98 -6.81 -4.96
CA ARG A 508 30.43 -6.93 -4.91
C ARG A 508 31.06 -5.59 -5.30
N GLY A 509 32.16 -5.22 -4.64
CA GLY A 509 32.85 -3.95 -4.87
C GLY A 509 32.11 -2.76 -4.27
N CYS A 510 31.74 -2.86 -2.99
CA CYS A 510 30.88 -1.90 -2.29
C CYS A 510 31.43 -0.46 -2.31
N THR A 511 32.75 -0.28 -2.19
CA THR A 511 33.40 1.05 -2.23
C THR A 511 33.21 1.74 -3.58
N LEU A 512 33.50 1.03 -4.69
CA LEU A 512 33.32 1.56 -6.04
C LEU A 512 31.83 1.85 -6.32
N ALA A 513 30.95 0.93 -5.91
CA ALA A 513 29.51 1.12 -6.09
C ALA A 513 28.99 2.34 -5.33
N ALA A 514 29.45 2.57 -4.10
CA ALA A 514 29.07 3.73 -3.30
C ALA A 514 29.52 5.06 -3.94
N LEU A 515 30.76 5.12 -4.45
CA LEU A 515 31.26 6.31 -5.17
C LEU A 515 30.52 6.53 -6.49
N GLY A 516 30.22 5.46 -7.23
CA GLY A 516 29.38 5.52 -8.41
C GLY A 516 27.97 6.03 -8.12
N ALA A 517 27.36 5.61 -7.00
CA ALA A 517 26.08 6.13 -6.53
C ALA A 517 26.16 7.62 -6.15
N SER A 518 27.22 8.04 -5.42
CA SER A 518 27.48 9.46 -5.11
C SER A 518 27.51 10.30 -6.38
N LYS A 519 28.31 9.87 -7.38
CA LYS A 519 28.41 10.54 -8.68
C LYS A 519 27.05 10.66 -9.38
N LEU A 520 26.30 9.56 -9.46
CA LEU A 520 24.99 9.54 -10.11
C LEU A 520 24.01 10.49 -9.44
N LEU A 521 23.91 10.44 -8.11
CA LEU A 521 22.98 11.24 -7.34
C LEU A 521 23.33 12.74 -7.39
N LYS A 522 24.62 13.11 -7.24
CA LYS A 522 25.09 14.51 -7.38
C LYS A 522 24.82 15.06 -8.78
N SER A 523 24.99 14.25 -9.82
CA SER A 523 24.73 14.66 -11.21
C SER A 523 23.23 14.80 -11.49
N LEU A 524 22.39 13.91 -10.96
CA LEU A 524 20.94 14.02 -11.10
C LEU A 524 20.34 15.18 -10.29
N ALA A 525 20.84 15.44 -9.08
CA ALA A 525 20.36 16.54 -8.23
C ALA A 525 20.46 17.90 -8.94
N LYS A 526 21.54 18.14 -9.71
CA LYS A 526 21.76 19.39 -10.47
C LYS A 526 20.75 19.65 -11.58
N VAL A 527 20.08 18.60 -12.06
CA VAL A 527 19.14 18.65 -13.20
C VAL A 527 17.68 18.60 -12.75
N LYS A 528 17.42 18.26 -11.48
CA LYS A 528 16.06 18.26 -10.93
C LYS A 528 15.53 19.68 -10.80
N ASN A 529 14.29 19.89 -11.25
CA ASN A 529 13.59 21.16 -11.09
C ASN A 529 13.07 21.37 -9.65
N ASP A 530 12.81 20.29 -8.93
CA ASP A 530 12.34 20.32 -7.54
C ASP A 530 13.52 20.38 -6.58
N ILE A 531 13.61 21.47 -5.81
CA ILE A 531 14.68 21.75 -4.85
C ILE A 531 14.67 20.71 -3.72
N ASN A 532 13.51 20.28 -3.25
CA ASN A 532 13.40 19.31 -2.16
C ASN A 532 13.92 17.95 -2.63
N ALA A 533 13.46 17.49 -3.80
CA ALA A 533 13.92 16.24 -4.40
C ALA A 533 15.41 16.27 -4.81
N ALA A 534 15.96 17.45 -5.14
CA ALA A 534 17.39 17.64 -5.35
C ALA A 534 18.17 17.49 -4.05
N GLY A 535 17.72 18.15 -2.98
CA GLY A 535 18.31 18.07 -1.64
C GLY A 535 18.34 16.65 -1.09
N GLU A 536 17.24 15.89 -1.22
CA GLU A 536 17.20 14.48 -0.79
C GLU A 536 18.22 13.60 -1.53
N SER A 537 18.41 13.82 -2.84
CA SER A 537 19.41 13.07 -3.60
C SER A 537 20.83 13.47 -3.23
N GLU A 538 21.09 14.74 -2.94
CA GLU A 538 22.40 15.20 -2.46
C GLU A 538 22.73 14.65 -1.07
N GLU A 539 21.75 14.60 -0.15
CA GLU A 539 21.89 13.95 1.15
C GLU A 539 22.25 12.47 1.00
N LEU A 540 21.52 11.74 0.14
CA LEU A 540 21.81 10.34 -0.14
C LEU A 540 23.19 10.14 -0.78
N ALA A 541 23.63 11.05 -1.65
CA ALA A 541 24.96 11.00 -2.23
C ALA A 541 26.05 11.11 -1.17
N ASN A 542 25.90 12.06 -0.24
CA ASN A 542 26.84 12.27 0.85
C ASN A 542 26.84 11.08 1.83
N GLU A 543 25.69 10.43 2.06
CA GLU A 543 25.62 9.19 2.84
C GLU A 543 26.43 8.06 2.18
N TYR A 544 26.34 7.90 0.85
CA TYR A 544 27.14 6.92 0.13
C TYR A 544 28.63 7.26 0.10
N GLU A 545 29.00 8.53 -0.03
CA GLU A 545 30.39 8.99 0.12
C GLU A 545 30.95 8.60 1.49
N THR A 546 30.17 8.82 2.56
CA THR A 546 30.57 8.50 3.94
C THR A 546 30.78 6.99 4.11
N ARG A 547 29.84 6.17 3.59
CA ARG A 547 29.97 4.70 3.61
C ARG A 547 31.19 4.20 2.83
N ALA A 548 31.53 4.86 1.71
CA ALA A 548 32.74 4.53 0.95
C ALA A 548 34.02 4.83 1.75
N VAL A 549 34.05 5.94 2.48
CA VAL A 549 35.16 6.32 3.37
C VAL A 549 35.34 5.31 4.49
N GLU A 550 34.26 4.94 5.18
CA GLU A 550 34.27 3.99 6.30
C GLU A 550 34.79 2.62 5.84
N LEU A 551 34.21 2.06 4.78
CA LEU A 551 34.64 0.76 4.23
C LEU A 551 36.09 0.79 3.78
N PHE A 552 36.51 1.86 3.10
CA PHE A 552 37.89 1.96 2.65
C PHE A 552 38.87 2.10 3.82
N SER A 553 38.49 2.82 4.88
CA SER A 553 39.28 2.92 6.11
C SER A 553 39.47 1.56 6.77
N ASP A 554 38.41 0.75 6.84
CA ASP A 554 38.48 -0.60 7.41
C ASP A 554 39.37 -1.52 6.55
N CYS A 555 39.23 -1.47 5.21
CA CYS A 555 40.09 -2.21 4.30
C CYS A 555 41.56 -1.80 4.46
N TYR A 556 41.85 -0.49 4.50
CA TYR A 556 43.20 0.05 4.64
C TYR A 556 43.82 -0.31 5.99
N SER A 557 43.03 -0.32 7.06
CA SER A 557 43.49 -0.74 8.39
C SER A 557 43.84 -2.23 8.47
N SER A 558 43.23 -3.04 7.61
CA SER A 558 43.45 -4.49 7.56
C SER A 558 44.67 -4.86 6.71
N ASP A 559 44.75 -4.29 5.50
CA ASP A 559 45.86 -4.50 4.56
C ASP A 559 46.02 -3.26 3.66
N GLU A 560 47.11 -2.53 3.85
CA GLU A 560 47.39 -1.30 3.10
C GLU A 560 47.60 -1.57 1.61
N ASP A 561 48.30 -2.66 1.24
CA ASP A 561 48.69 -2.94 -0.13
C ASP A 561 47.49 -3.43 -0.96
N LEU A 562 46.63 -4.28 -0.38
CA LEU A 562 45.38 -4.69 -1.03
C LEU A 562 44.38 -3.54 -1.14
N ALA A 563 44.31 -2.65 -0.13
CA ALA A 563 43.47 -1.47 -0.20
C ALA A 563 43.93 -0.49 -1.31
N GLU A 564 45.24 -0.34 -1.53
CA GLU A 564 45.76 0.45 -2.65
C GLU A 564 45.40 -0.16 -4.02
N GLN A 565 45.40 -1.48 -4.15
CA GLN A 565 44.91 -2.15 -5.35
C GLN A 565 43.42 -1.90 -5.59
N LEU A 566 42.60 -1.82 -4.54
CA LEU A 566 41.17 -1.50 -4.65
C LEU A 566 40.91 -0.12 -5.27
N LEU A 567 41.79 0.87 -5.03
CA LEU A 567 41.64 2.22 -5.59
C LEU A 567 41.81 2.26 -7.11
N THR A 568 42.65 1.38 -7.64
CA THR A 568 42.98 1.29 -9.07
C THR A 568 42.19 0.22 -9.81
N TYR A 569 41.47 -0.63 -9.08
CA TYR A 569 40.58 -1.65 -9.65
C TYR A 569 39.46 -1.01 -10.48
N SER A 570 39.43 -1.36 -11.77
CA SER A 570 38.39 -0.96 -12.73
C SER A 570 37.27 -1.99 -12.80
N CYS A 571 36.01 -1.56 -12.87
CA CYS A 571 34.87 -2.45 -13.03
C CYS A 571 34.08 -2.15 -14.32
N GLU A 572 33.86 -3.17 -15.16
CA GLU A 572 33.11 -3.05 -16.42
C GLU A 572 31.68 -2.52 -16.22
N ALA A 573 31.04 -2.87 -15.10
CA ALA A 573 29.68 -2.45 -14.78
C ALA A 573 29.55 -0.98 -14.36
N TRP A 574 30.67 -0.29 -14.13
CA TRP A 574 30.73 1.16 -13.93
C TRP A 574 31.43 1.85 -15.11
N GLY A 575 31.37 1.27 -16.32
CA GLY A 575 31.96 1.84 -17.52
C GLY A 575 33.48 1.73 -17.59
N GLY A 576 34.07 0.83 -16.81
CA GLY A 576 35.53 0.67 -16.71
C GLY A 576 36.21 1.65 -15.76
N SER A 577 35.45 2.50 -15.06
CA SER A 577 36.01 3.47 -14.11
C SER A 577 36.53 2.79 -12.84
N ASN A 578 37.56 3.40 -12.24
CA ASN A 578 38.08 3.03 -10.92
C ASN A 578 37.56 3.96 -9.81
N CYS A 579 37.90 3.67 -8.55
CA CYS A 579 37.40 4.43 -7.40
C CYS A 579 37.87 5.89 -7.43
N LEU A 580 39.11 6.14 -7.86
CA LEU A 580 39.68 7.49 -7.89
C LEU A 580 39.05 8.36 -8.96
N GLU A 581 38.83 7.82 -10.16
CA GLU A 581 38.15 8.51 -11.25
C GLU A 581 36.75 8.95 -10.84
N LEU A 582 35.95 8.02 -10.29
CA LEU A 582 34.59 8.35 -9.86
C LEU A 582 34.57 9.36 -8.71
N ALA A 583 35.46 9.23 -7.72
CA ALA A 583 35.54 10.17 -6.60
C ALA A 583 35.93 11.59 -7.06
N VAL A 584 36.89 11.71 -7.98
CA VAL A 584 37.32 13.02 -8.53
C VAL A 584 36.21 13.65 -9.36
N GLU A 585 35.56 12.87 -10.23
CA GLU A 585 34.47 13.36 -11.08
C GLU A 585 33.23 13.74 -10.25
N ALA A 586 32.94 13.02 -9.16
CA ALA A 586 31.87 13.32 -8.22
C ALA A 586 32.18 14.50 -7.28
N LYS A 587 33.45 14.91 -7.18
CA LYS A 587 33.96 15.87 -6.19
C LYS A 587 33.73 15.37 -4.75
N ASP A 588 34.00 14.09 -4.51
CA ASP A 588 33.92 13.43 -3.20
C ASP A 588 35.13 13.82 -2.33
N GLN A 589 35.05 14.99 -1.70
CA GLN A 589 36.16 15.57 -0.94
C GLN A 589 36.53 14.72 0.28
N GLN A 590 35.55 14.11 0.95
CA GLN A 590 35.80 13.31 2.15
C GLN A 590 36.55 12.03 1.79
N PHE A 591 36.17 11.39 0.67
CA PHE A 591 36.86 10.21 0.17
C PHE A 591 38.29 10.52 -0.27
N ILE A 592 38.49 11.61 -1.02
CA ILE A 592 39.83 11.99 -1.49
C ILE A 592 40.73 12.39 -0.31
N ALA A 593 40.19 13.04 0.73
CA ALA A 593 40.94 13.44 1.92
C ALA A 593 41.32 12.27 2.85
N GLN A 594 40.81 11.06 2.60
CA GLN A 594 41.07 9.89 3.44
C GLN A 594 42.58 9.58 3.46
N PRO A 595 43.18 9.29 4.64
CA PRO A 595 44.64 9.17 4.77
C PRO A 595 45.29 8.10 3.89
N GLY A 596 44.62 6.95 3.67
CA GLY A 596 45.08 5.89 2.79
C GLY A 596 45.11 6.33 1.32
N VAL A 597 44.09 7.06 0.85
CA VAL A 597 44.06 7.66 -0.49
C VAL A 597 45.19 8.68 -0.65
N GLN A 598 45.41 9.55 0.35
CA GLN A 598 46.51 10.53 0.32
C GLN A 598 47.89 9.86 0.36
N ASN A 599 48.02 8.75 1.09
CA ASN A 599 49.23 7.94 1.11
C ASN A 599 49.50 7.35 -0.27
N PHE A 600 48.50 6.73 -0.90
CA PHE A 600 48.58 6.19 -2.25
C PHE A 600 48.96 7.26 -3.28
N LEU A 601 48.29 8.40 -3.29
CA LEU A 601 48.61 9.52 -4.19
C LEU A 601 50.03 10.05 -3.96
N SER A 602 50.48 10.10 -2.70
CA SER A 602 51.86 10.45 -2.38
C SER A 602 52.84 9.40 -2.92
N LYS A 603 52.55 8.10 -2.76
CA LYS A 603 53.38 7.01 -3.31
C LYS A 603 53.50 7.16 -4.83
N GLN A 604 52.39 7.45 -5.52
CA GLN A 604 52.38 7.66 -6.97
C GLN A 604 53.15 8.93 -7.39
N TRP A 605 53.10 10.00 -6.59
CA TRP A 605 53.83 11.24 -6.86
C TRP A 605 55.36 11.09 -6.73
N TYR A 606 55.82 10.39 -5.67
CA TYR A 606 57.26 10.19 -5.42
C TYR A 606 57.86 9.04 -6.27
N GLY A 607 57.02 8.14 -6.81
CA GLY A 607 57.47 6.98 -7.59
C GLY A 607 58.43 6.09 -6.80
N GLU A 608 59.59 5.79 -7.37
CA GLU A 608 60.65 4.98 -6.74
C GLU A 608 61.44 5.73 -5.66
N ILE A 609 61.28 7.05 -5.55
CA ILE A 609 61.99 7.86 -4.56
C ILE A 609 61.30 7.69 -3.19
N SER A 610 62.08 7.49 -2.13
CA SER A 610 61.54 7.43 -0.78
C SER A 610 60.95 8.78 -0.36
N ARG A 611 59.77 8.72 0.29
CA ARG A 611 59.02 9.88 0.79
C ARG A 611 59.81 10.71 1.82
N ASP A 612 60.83 10.12 2.46
CA ASP A 612 61.69 10.81 3.43
C ASP A 612 62.72 11.75 2.78
N THR A 613 62.80 11.75 1.44
CA THR A 613 63.75 12.59 0.70
C THR A 613 63.28 14.04 0.67
N LYS A 614 64.04 14.94 1.31
CA LYS A 614 63.75 16.38 1.31
C LYS A 614 63.81 16.98 -0.12
N ASN A 615 62.84 17.83 -0.46
CA ASN A 615 62.71 18.45 -1.80
C ASN A 615 63.98 19.15 -2.32
N TRP A 616 64.75 19.80 -1.44
CA TRP A 616 66.00 20.47 -1.85
C TRP A 616 67.09 19.48 -2.30
N LYS A 617 67.09 18.24 -1.78
CA LYS A 617 68.01 17.19 -2.24
C LYS A 617 67.66 16.75 -3.66
N ILE A 618 66.38 16.64 -3.96
CA ILE A 618 65.87 16.33 -5.31
C ILE A 618 66.27 17.44 -6.28
N LEU A 619 66.05 18.71 -5.91
CA LEU A 619 66.46 19.87 -6.71
C LEU A 619 67.97 19.88 -6.97
N LEU A 620 68.79 19.61 -5.96
CA LEU A 620 70.25 19.57 -6.10
C LEU A 620 70.71 18.46 -7.06
N CYS A 621 70.08 17.28 -6.99
CA CYS A 621 70.36 16.15 -7.90
C CYS A 621 69.91 16.40 -9.34
N LEU A 622 68.91 17.28 -9.58
CA LEU A 622 68.55 17.72 -10.93
C LEU A 622 69.68 18.55 -11.58
N PHE A 623 70.43 19.33 -10.79
CA PHE A 623 71.57 20.12 -11.30
C PHE A 623 72.90 19.34 -11.32
N LEU A 624 73.06 18.36 -10.44
CA LEU A 624 74.30 17.57 -10.27
C LEU A 624 73.99 16.06 -10.33
N PHE A 625 73.82 15.56 -11.54
CA PHE A 625 73.43 14.17 -11.82
C PHE A 625 74.29 13.08 -11.13
N PRO A 626 75.63 13.21 -10.98
CA PRO A 626 76.44 12.20 -10.30
C PRO A 626 76.05 11.95 -8.83
N LEU A 627 75.39 12.91 -8.18
CA LEU A 627 74.97 12.79 -6.78
C LEU A 627 73.88 11.72 -6.58
N ILE A 628 73.15 11.36 -7.64
CA ILE A 628 72.16 10.26 -7.60
C ILE A 628 72.87 8.94 -7.33
N GLY A 629 74.00 8.68 -7.99
CA GLY A 629 74.80 7.46 -7.82
C GLY A 629 75.57 7.38 -6.49
N CYS A 630 75.69 8.51 -5.78
CA CYS A 630 76.36 8.59 -4.47
C CYS A 630 75.43 8.29 -3.28
N GLY A 631 74.19 7.85 -3.52
CA GLY A 631 73.21 7.57 -2.45
C GLY A 631 72.66 8.83 -1.77
N PHE A 632 72.74 9.99 -2.42
CA PHE A 632 72.25 11.26 -1.86
C PHE A 632 70.70 11.34 -1.82
N ILE A 633 70.04 10.56 -2.68
CA ILE A 633 68.60 10.31 -2.69
C ILE A 633 68.37 8.87 -2.23
N SER A 634 67.39 8.68 -1.34
CA SER A 634 66.95 7.35 -0.93
C SER A 634 65.88 6.85 -1.89
N PHE A 635 66.07 5.65 -2.43
CA PHE A 635 65.06 4.94 -3.21
C PHE A 635 64.33 3.92 -2.33
N ARG A 636 63.09 3.57 -2.67
CA ARG A 636 62.38 2.48 -2.01
C ARG A 636 63.14 1.17 -2.24
N PHE A 637 63.35 0.40 -1.17
CA PHE A 637 63.87 -0.96 -1.30
C PHE A 637 62.82 -1.83 -1.98
N ILE A 638 63.06 -2.19 -3.23
CA ILE A 638 62.38 -3.31 -3.88
C ILE A 638 63.00 -4.57 -3.27
N THR A 639 62.27 -5.26 -2.40
CA THR A 639 62.58 -6.67 -2.13
C THR A 639 62.29 -7.41 -3.42
N ILE A 640 63.33 -7.76 -4.18
CA ILE A 640 63.24 -8.67 -5.34
C ILE A 640 62.93 -10.08 -4.83
#